data_AF-A0A7K2J0C0-F1
#
_entry.id   AF-A0A7K2J0C0-F1
#
_cell.length_a   1.000
_cell.length_b   1.000
_cell.length_c   1.000
_cell.angle_alpha   90.00
_cell.angle_beta   90.00
_cell.angle_gamma   90.00
#
_symmetry.space_group_name_H-M   'P 1'
#
loop_
_entity.id
_entity.type
_entity.pdbx_description
1 polymer ?
#
loop_
_entity_poly.entity_id
_entity_poly.type
_entity_poly.pdbx_seq_one_letter_code
_entity_poly.pdbx_strand_id
1 'polypeptide(L)'
;MSDHALLVPVRVTALMVNPTVRKSTENTFARWSLNFSAPFHQGPEPLPGNPPLGGAPSDGVLLHWEPPRALRDTDPLREGDTRPLNCPDRWVVVRYAKQDGRRRAKAWLIQSDALRRTEDVSDDSDNSPYGMVSDTKDGRRIDQRRIGRRWELTEDITEPSMSEPLTAFGPGVPAFSVYQPYNLGVFSMHDDLAGLSEGPDGIDLSYQIFGWYGSIDRDPLSRVAGAPHEEYEERLRELLDRLRWRYTGPITGTMRSVHAGSVHGLVWRRHGEGEGDEKPRRDDKTGQWVDLSLGTAETSSEGLSALAQRIPDIWPDERPDERAEYQARLQALQYGLLDEYDAPGGRAEVARKAHEARFEPVAGGYVWDFVSGQSDQGEPAPPPDVPRAQADWLKTLNAEQKAYDTKLRELTRLQERLRTLWGYREHAAYLGAKGGGAFGSTGSKKMKALAEKISPHFDPARSDSLAERIERAQDVLRECRALVRETDPERIERAITDGLRGLEELLGHEPVGVLTRFPREPFHRPTEPVVLLRGAGTRRLLEDRPGELTCRGGGQTVTKMDGAASAPVVPDGFATILDRPGWKGVFPTDLHKALLAEFTALDDHRSPQDTTTVSFADEATAVPWSTTSDPRVAALRFQTEWWRQPWTPLYLCWSADYYPVPYEDRRPGHEGERNWVFDGRRYLWRGEGHVAKKGDPPPFHTVNGRILLSPHAVHNLADRYRHLKDAARGQDPAFLEFVSKILENFNDAEKGTDLVSQALDGFSAQLTGRESLLRPTPELKKGLVSPDYAYEPRLFYTGSKPKAPKDPDDPENWIRPLPAEGLRAGQFVISRLMIIDRYGRACAVDTEDGRDRPDLKVELTRSATVTPDDRTPGSGKADATVLSGRTNKDWSTRVMQLRPRFPQPARLRFEALSRGSETEPPVRPVDGDQIRGWVVPDHLDQGVLCYTHDGVLLGELRDADGDLVWEDAGSGLTPDPELVGFLDGIKRKGRKGPAALAAFLQAEELARLTTSPDRTAAGPPTLRLLGRPMALVRARLTLEPDAGAIVPVKLDRLTAIDPRPAYMDHTWPVLLGSDAAFGDGLVGYFQEKEYDTFYAVSPPEERGGYVADRNLGSRLRLRLNREESVKVSMLLDPWASVHATTHVVPTSRLRLEPEAVADALGRMEALFHVGPSLGGKRPVTVEHGGTVTAETTAFPMPLPKVEHGTWSWVPAINDRANPVPVRDDDGTARLTPEAPVHLRTGLLRLRQGFGPTRRTSDTNDQEGGRS
;
A
#
# COMPACT_ATOMS: atom_id res chain seq x y z
N MET A 1 19.98 4.38 -46.91
CA MET A 1 18.99 3.44 -47.50
C MET A 1 17.86 3.26 -46.50
N SER A 2 16.66 2.87 -46.96
CA SER A 2 15.48 2.62 -46.11
C SER A 2 15.77 1.61 -44.99
N ASP A 3 16.62 0.63 -45.28
CA ASP A 3 16.85 -0.53 -44.42
C ASP A 3 17.70 -0.20 -43.18
N HIS A 4 18.25 1.02 -43.12
CA HIS A 4 18.98 1.55 -41.95
C HIS A 4 18.02 2.18 -40.92
N ALA A 5 16.72 1.86 -40.98
CA ALA A 5 15.70 2.43 -40.11
C ALA A 5 15.06 1.35 -39.23
N LEU A 6 14.93 1.64 -37.94
CA LEU A 6 14.04 0.93 -37.05
C LEU A 6 12.74 1.71 -36.95
N LEU A 7 11.67 1.15 -37.50
CA LEU A 7 10.31 1.68 -37.38
C LEU A 7 9.75 1.34 -36.01
N VAL A 8 9.70 2.36 -35.16
CA VAL A 8 9.13 2.30 -33.81
C VAL A 8 7.67 2.76 -33.91
N PRO A 9 6.69 1.89 -33.67
CA PRO A 9 5.30 2.26 -33.86
C PRO A 9 4.84 3.22 -32.76
N VAL A 10 4.12 4.27 -33.14
CA VAL A 10 3.51 5.25 -32.23
C VAL A 10 1.99 5.27 -32.42
N ARG A 11 1.26 5.40 -31.31
CA ARG A 11 -0.20 5.56 -31.38
C ARG A 11 -0.55 6.99 -31.75
N VAL A 12 -1.47 7.13 -32.69
CA VAL A 12 -2.00 8.42 -33.15
C VAL A 12 -3.50 8.40 -32.95
N THR A 13 -4.01 9.41 -32.26
CA THR A 13 -5.45 9.64 -32.12
C THR A 13 -5.82 10.95 -32.79
N ALA A 14 -7.06 11.05 -33.26
CA ALA A 14 -7.61 12.25 -33.88
C ALA A 14 -8.96 12.60 -33.26
N LEU A 15 -9.03 13.72 -32.54
CA LEU A 15 -10.29 14.23 -32.02
C LEU A 15 -10.97 15.12 -33.06
N MET A 16 -12.16 14.74 -33.52
CA MET A 16 -13.02 15.64 -34.28
C MET A 16 -13.61 16.70 -33.35
N VAL A 17 -13.43 17.98 -33.69
CA VAL A 17 -14.04 19.11 -32.98
C VAL A 17 -14.98 19.83 -33.93
N ASN A 18 -16.25 19.92 -33.55
CA ASN A 18 -17.30 20.64 -34.28
C ASN A 18 -18.28 21.28 -33.27
N PRO A 19 -19.25 22.10 -33.72
CA PRO A 19 -20.26 22.68 -32.83
C PRO A 19 -21.08 21.67 -32.01
N THR A 20 -21.33 20.46 -32.52
CA THR A 20 -22.09 19.41 -31.81
C THR A 20 -21.27 18.82 -30.65
N VAL A 21 -20.03 18.39 -30.91
CA VAL A 21 -19.09 17.86 -29.93
C VAL A 21 -18.78 18.88 -28.84
N ARG A 22 -18.82 20.19 -29.14
CA ARG A 22 -18.64 21.25 -28.11
C ARG A 22 -19.86 21.45 -27.22
N LYS A 23 -21.05 21.09 -27.70
CA LYS A 23 -22.35 21.30 -27.02
C LYS A 23 -22.93 20.05 -26.37
N SER A 24 -22.33 18.87 -26.57
CA SER A 24 -22.97 17.58 -26.22
C SER A 24 -23.30 17.42 -24.72
N THR A 25 -22.64 18.17 -23.83
CA THR A 25 -22.94 18.25 -22.39
C THR A 25 -22.56 19.61 -21.79
N GLU A 26 -23.17 20.02 -20.66
CA GLU A 26 -22.59 21.08 -19.82
C GLU A 26 -21.20 20.64 -19.35
N ASN A 27 -20.18 21.50 -19.51
CA ASN A 27 -18.77 21.17 -19.24
C ASN A 27 -18.17 20.08 -20.15
N THR A 28 -18.52 20.03 -21.44
CA THR A 28 -17.99 18.99 -22.37
C THR A 28 -16.46 18.97 -22.46
N PHE A 29 -15.79 20.11 -22.22
CA PHE A 29 -14.34 20.20 -22.16
C PHE A 29 -13.90 20.83 -20.83
N ALA A 30 -12.90 20.20 -20.21
CA ALA A 30 -12.15 20.70 -19.08
C ALA A 30 -10.66 20.72 -19.44
N ARG A 31 -10.22 21.82 -20.03
CA ARG A 31 -8.83 22.03 -20.48
C ARG A 31 -8.10 22.99 -19.55
N TRP A 32 -6.88 22.62 -19.16
CA TRP A 32 -5.97 23.48 -18.41
C TRP A 32 -4.77 23.87 -19.28
N SER A 33 -4.16 25.00 -18.94
CA SER A 33 -2.90 25.44 -19.51
C SER A 33 -1.87 25.60 -18.39
N LEU A 34 -0.62 25.28 -18.68
CA LEU A 34 0.49 25.52 -17.76
C LEU A 34 0.74 27.01 -17.64
N ASN A 35 0.97 27.49 -16.42
CA ASN A 35 1.28 28.89 -16.15
C ASN A 35 2.54 29.03 -15.31
N PHE A 36 3.65 29.29 -15.98
CA PHE A 36 4.95 29.53 -15.35
C PHE A 36 5.15 30.98 -14.93
N SER A 37 4.19 31.87 -15.18
CA SER A 37 4.19 33.25 -14.69
C SER A 37 3.61 33.38 -13.27
N ALA A 38 3.02 32.32 -12.72
CA ALA A 38 2.50 32.30 -11.35
C ALA A 38 3.66 32.31 -10.33
N PRO A 39 3.43 32.83 -9.10
CA PRO A 39 4.39 32.70 -8.02
C PRO A 39 4.83 31.25 -7.82
N PHE A 40 6.12 31.06 -7.56
CA PHE A 40 6.75 29.74 -7.45
C PHE A 40 6.06 28.80 -6.45
N HIS A 41 5.54 29.33 -5.34
CA HIS A 41 4.81 28.55 -4.34
C HIS A 41 3.42 28.09 -4.79
N GLN A 42 2.94 28.42 -5.99
CA GLN A 42 1.66 27.93 -6.52
C GLN A 42 1.83 26.72 -7.45
N GLY A 43 3.00 26.57 -8.08
CA GLY A 43 3.26 25.58 -9.13
C GLY A 43 2.70 26.00 -10.50
N PRO A 44 3.14 25.36 -11.60
CA PRO A 44 2.71 25.72 -12.96
C PRO A 44 1.37 25.10 -13.36
N GLU A 45 0.97 23.99 -12.72
CA GLU A 45 -0.32 23.36 -12.95
C GLU A 45 -1.43 24.06 -12.14
N PRO A 46 -2.61 24.32 -12.72
CA PRO A 46 -3.76 24.83 -11.97
C PRO A 46 -4.19 23.87 -10.85
N LEU A 47 -4.64 24.43 -9.72
CA LEU A 47 -5.16 23.64 -8.60
C LEU A 47 -6.33 22.76 -9.03
N PRO A 48 -6.50 21.54 -8.46
CA PRO A 48 -7.58 20.62 -8.83
C PRO A 48 -8.99 21.19 -8.73
N GLY A 49 -9.24 22.07 -7.74
CA GLY A 49 -10.53 22.74 -7.55
C GLY A 49 -10.77 23.98 -8.42
N ASN A 50 -9.79 24.42 -9.21
CA ASN A 50 -9.98 25.56 -10.12
C ASN A 50 -10.76 25.10 -11.36
N PRO A 51 -11.80 25.85 -11.76
CA PRO A 51 -12.52 25.54 -12.99
C PRO A 51 -11.53 25.56 -14.17
N PRO A 52 -11.68 24.64 -15.12
CA PRO A 52 -10.86 24.64 -16.33
C PRO A 52 -10.97 25.98 -17.05
N LEU A 53 -9.92 26.37 -17.78
CA LEU A 53 -9.98 27.52 -18.68
C LEU A 53 -10.98 27.15 -19.77
N GLY A 54 -12.19 27.72 -19.72
CA GLY A 54 -13.37 27.23 -20.45
C GLY A 54 -13.37 27.36 -21.98
N GLY A 55 -12.27 27.04 -22.67
CA GLY A 55 -12.18 27.02 -24.13
C GLY A 55 -12.24 25.60 -24.66
N ALA A 56 -13.39 25.19 -25.20
CA ALA A 56 -13.40 24.08 -26.15
C ALA A 56 -12.54 24.47 -27.37
N PRO A 57 -11.77 23.54 -27.97
CA PRO A 57 -10.96 23.86 -29.14
C PRO A 57 -11.80 24.43 -30.30
N SER A 58 -11.15 25.12 -31.25
CA SER A 58 -11.79 25.53 -32.50
C SER A 58 -12.19 24.31 -33.35
N ASP A 59 -13.09 24.55 -34.31
CA ASP A 59 -13.54 23.50 -35.23
C ASP A 59 -12.35 22.94 -36.03
N GLY A 60 -12.38 21.63 -36.33
CA GLY A 60 -11.35 20.94 -37.08
C GLY A 60 -11.00 19.57 -36.49
N VAL A 61 -9.75 19.15 -36.65
CA VAL A 61 -9.22 17.88 -36.13
C VAL A 61 -8.00 18.13 -35.24
N LEU A 62 -8.05 17.67 -34.00
CA LEU A 62 -6.91 17.67 -33.08
C LEU A 62 -6.20 16.32 -33.10
N LEU A 63 -5.01 16.28 -33.69
CA LEU A 63 -4.13 15.12 -33.68
C LEU A 63 -3.28 15.13 -32.42
N HIS A 64 -3.10 13.97 -31.81
CA HIS A 64 -2.17 13.77 -30.70
C HIS A 64 -1.52 12.39 -30.85
N TRP A 65 -0.22 12.32 -30.60
CA TRP A 65 0.53 11.08 -30.67
C TRP A 65 1.41 10.92 -29.44
N GLU A 66 1.60 9.67 -29.05
CA GLU A 66 2.28 9.35 -27.80
C GLU A 66 3.68 8.83 -28.06
N PRO A 67 4.71 9.41 -27.42
CA PRO A 67 6.03 8.81 -27.41
C PRO A 67 5.97 7.37 -26.86
N PRO A 68 6.78 6.43 -27.39
CA PRO A 68 6.88 5.08 -26.86
C PRO A 68 7.12 5.07 -25.36
N ARG A 69 6.59 4.06 -24.66
CA ARG A 69 6.69 3.97 -23.19
C ARG A 69 8.12 4.08 -22.65
N ALA A 70 9.10 3.50 -23.36
CA ALA A 70 10.51 3.59 -23.00
C ALA A 70 11.05 5.03 -22.91
N LEU A 71 10.46 5.97 -23.64
CA LEU A 71 10.82 7.40 -23.59
C LEU A 71 10.03 8.19 -22.54
N ARG A 72 9.00 7.57 -21.95
CA ARG A 72 8.11 8.16 -20.92
C ARG A 72 8.40 7.67 -19.50
N ASP A 73 9.42 6.82 -19.34
CA ASP A 73 9.88 6.31 -18.06
C ASP A 73 11.25 6.94 -17.69
N THR A 74 11.73 6.65 -16.49
CA THR A 74 13.12 6.91 -16.09
C THR A 74 14.09 6.24 -17.07
N ASP A 75 15.23 6.87 -17.40
CA ASP A 75 16.15 6.33 -18.41
C ASP A 75 16.62 4.91 -18.01
N PRO A 76 16.12 3.85 -18.68
CA PRO A 76 16.50 2.46 -18.34
C PRO A 76 17.97 2.19 -18.67
N LEU A 77 18.64 3.15 -19.30
CA LEU A 77 20.01 3.05 -19.77
C LEU A 77 21.04 3.60 -18.77
N ARG A 78 20.63 4.27 -17.69
CA ARG A 78 21.55 4.83 -16.67
C ARG A 78 21.32 4.23 -15.27
N GLU A 79 22.37 3.68 -14.68
CA GLU A 79 22.38 3.32 -13.27
C GLU A 79 22.53 4.59 -12.40
N GLY A 80 21.59 4.83 -11.50
CA GLY A 80 21.64 5.92 -10.52
C GLY A 80 21.21 7.32 -11.01
N ASP A 81 20.82 7.48 -12.28
CA ASP A 81 20.26 8.73 -12.83
C ASP A 81 18.82 8.48 -13.30
N THR A 82 17.87 9.26 -12.78
CA THR A 82 16.43 9.10 -13.06
C THR A 82 15.93 9.99 -14.18
N ARG A 83 16.81 10.73 -14.87
CA ARG A 83 16.41 11.60 -15.98
C ARG A 83 15.82 10.78 -17.13
N PRO A 84 14.73 11.21 -17.80
CA PRO A 84 14.15 10.51 -18.94
C PRO A 84 15.01 10.62 -20.22
N LEU A 85 14.77 9.74 -21.19
CA LEU A 85 15.36 9.80 -22.53
C LEU A 85 14.78 10.95 -23.37
N ASN A 86 15.54 11.37 -24.40
CA ASN A 86 15.07 12.33 -25.38
C ASN A 86 13.96 11.73 -26.27
N CYS A 87 12.95 12.53 -26.57
CA CYS A 87 11.90 12.24 -27.54
C CYS A 87 12.27 12.78 -28.93
N PRO A 88 11.70 12.23 -30.03
CA PRO A 88 11.83 12.80 -31.36
C PRO A 88 11.30 14.25 -31.41
N ASP A 89 12.05 15.13 -32.07
CA ASP A 89 11.79 16.57 -32.10
C ASP A 89 11.44 17.11 -33.50
N ARG A 90 11.49 16.27 -34.53
CA ARG A 90 11.00 16.57 -35.89
C ARG A 90 9.89 15.59 -36.23
N TRP A 91 8.72 16.09 -36.60
CA TRP A 91 7.59 15.26 -37.02
C TRP A 91 7.01 15.78 -38.32
N VAL A 92 6.76 14.88 -39.28
CA VAL A 92 5.91 15.19 -40.42
C VAL A 92 4.52 14.65 -40.16
N VAL A 93 3.52 15.48 -40.40
CA VAL A 93 2.10 15.11 -40.40
C VAL A 93 1.60 15.20 -41.84
N VAL A 94 1.05 14.11 -42.37
CA VAL A 94 0.46 14.04 -43.71
C VAL A 94 -1.03 13.80 -43.58
N ARG A 95 -1.85 14.63 -44.21
CA ARG A 95 -3.30 14.48 -44.33
C ARG A 95 -3.67 14.04 -45.73
N TYR A 96 -4.42 12.96 -45.84
CA TYR A 96 -5.22 12.63 -47.00
C TYR A 96 -6.65 13.13 -46.82
N ALA A 97 -7.15 13.86 -47.80
CA ALA A 97 -8.53 14.33 -47.86
C ALA A 97 -9.16 13.89 -49.17
N LYS A 98 -10.35 13.27 -49.13
CA LYS A 98 -11.09 12.90 -50.34
C LYS A 98 -12.04 14.04 -50.73
N GLN A 99 -11.80 14.65 -51.88
CA GLN A 99 -12.67 15.69 -52.46
C GLN A 99 -13.04 15.30 -53.89
N ASP A 100 -14.32 15.37 -54.24
CA ASP A 100 -14.85 15.05 -55.57
C ASP A 100 -14.39 13.65 -56.06
N GLY A 101 -14.32 12.68 -55.15
CA GLY A 101 -13.87 11.32 -55.43
C GLY A 101 -12.34 11.15 -55.58
N ARG A 102 -11.54 12.20 -55.44
CA ARG A 102 -10.07 12.17 -55.54
C ARG A 102 -9.39 12.40 -54.19
N ARG A 103 -8.34 11.62 -53.92
CA ARG A 103 -7.47 11.78 -52.74
C ARG A 103 -6.48 12.92 -52.98
N ARG A 104 -6.47 13.93 -52.10
CA ARG A 104 -5.50 15.04 -52.07
C ARG A 104 -4.66 14.94 -50.81
N ALA A 105 -3.37 15.29 -50.91
CA ALA A 105 -2.45 15.25 -49.77
C ALA A 105 -1.99 16.66 -49.37
N LYS A 106 -1.97 16.95 -48.07
CA LYS A 106 -1.34 18.15 -47.49
C LYS A 106 -0.45 17.71 -46.34
N ALA A 107 0.66 18.40 -46.08
CA ALA A 107 1.57 18.00 -45.03
C ALA A 107 2.18 19.19 -44.27
N TRP A 108 2.57 18.93 -43.02
CA TRP A 108 3.19 19.88 -42.11
C TRP A 108 4.44 19.29 -41.46
N LEU A 109 5.42 20.14 -41.17
CA LEU A 109 6.57 19.83 -40.32
C LEU A 109 6.36 20.47 -38.94
N ILE A 110 6.48 19.67 -37.90
CA ILE A 110 6.46 20.08 -36.51
C ILE A 110 7.89 20.06 -35.97
N GLN A 111 8.33 21.21 -35.44
CA GLN A 111 9.60 21.36 -34.73
C GLN A 111 9.30 21.44 -33.23
N SER A 112 9.31 20.27 -32.58
CA SER A 112 8.83 20.13 -31.20
C SER A 112 9.77 20.76 -30.17
N ASP A 113 11.05 20.95 -30.50
CA ASP A 113 12.07 21.57 -29.64
C ASP A 113 12.22 23.08 -29.85
N ALA A 114 11.47 23.69 -30.78
CA ALA A 114 11.60 25.11 -31.10
C ALA A 114 11.17 25.99 -29.92
N LEU A 115 12.13 26.69 -29.31
CA LEU A 115 11.91 27.55 -28.16
C LEU A 115 11.79 29.02 -28.60
N ARG A 116 10.70 29.69 -28.21
CA ARG A 116 10.40 31.09 -28.56
C ARG A 116 10.11 31.91 -27.32
N ARG A 117 10.45 33.21 -27.35
CA ARG A 117 10.06 34.12 -26.27
C ARG A 117 8.56 34.40 -26.37
N THR A 118 7.89 34.51 -25.23
CA THR A 118 6.43 34.72 -25.18
C THR A 118 6.01 35.99 -25.93
N GLU A 119 6.84 37.05 -25.91
CA GLU A 119 6.62 38.31 -26.62
C GLU A 119 6.85 38.24 -28.15
N ASP A 120 7.60 37.24 -28.62
CA ASP A 120 7.88 37.03 -30.05
C ASP A 120 6.80 36.15 -30.72
N VAL A 121 5.81 35.66 -29.97
CA VAL A 121 4.76 34.76 -30.44
C VAL A 121 3.42 35.50 -30.45
N SER A 122 2.90 35.78 -31.65
CA SER A 122 1.63 36.48 -31.85
C SER A 122 0.39 35.57 -31.82
N ASP A 123 0.58 34.26 -32.02
CA ASP A 123 -0.48 33.24 -32.09
C ASP A 123 -0.03 31.98 -31.32
N ASP A 124 -0.93 31.40 -30.53
CA ASP A 124 -0.68 30.20 -29.73
C ASP A 124 -1.32 28.93 -30.29
N SER A 125 -1.82 28.98 -31.52
CA SER A 125 -2.36 27.83 -32.26
C SER A 125 -1.35 26.70 -32.56
N ASP A 126 -0.04 26.96 -32.42
CA ASP A 126 1.03 26.04 -32.79
C ASP A 126 2.11 25.83 -31.71
N ASN A 127 1.84 26.19 -30.46
CA ASN A 127 2.82 26.14 -29.38
C ASN A 127 2.21 25.98 -27.99
N SER A 128 3.05 25.59 -27.03
CA SER A 128 2.66 25.37 -25.63
C SER A 128 3.51 26.19 -24.66
N PRO A 129 2.98 26.60 -23.48
CA PRO A 129 3.80 27.23 -22.45
C PRO A 129 4.90 26.29 -21.95
N TYR A 130 6.09 26.82 -21.72
CA TYR A 130 7.25 26.07 -21.26
C TYR A 130 8.05 26.87 -20.22
N GLY A 131 8.44 26.23 -19.12
CA GLY A 131 9.22 26.87 -18.06
C GLY A 131 10.71 26.61 -18.23
N MET A 132 11.51 27.68 -18.28
CA MET A 132 12.98 27.60 -18.28
C MET A 132 13.53 28.13 -16.96
N VAL A 133 14.49 27.43 -16.37
CA VAL A 133 15.19 27.92 -15.18
C VAL A 133 16.26 28.93 -15.62
N SER A 134 16.21 30.14 -15.08
CA SER A 134 17.16 31.21 -15.32
C SER A 134 17.82 31.63 -13.99
N ASP A 135 19.14 31.77 -13.99
CA ASP A 135 19.87 32.36 -12.87
C ASP A 135 19.78 33.90 -12.95
N THR A 136 19.27 34.55 -11.90
CA THR A 136 19.18 36.02 -11.79
C THR A 136 19.97 36.53 -10.58
N LYS A 137 20.18 37.85 -10.48
CA LYS A 137 20.85 38.48 -9.32
C LYS A 137 20.13 38.24 -7.99
N ASP A 138 18.82 38.01 -8.05
CA ASP A 138 17.95 37.76 -6.88
C ASP A 138 17.72 36.25 -6.63
N GLY A 139 18.45 35.39 -7.34
CA GLY A 139 18.35 33.92 -7.27
C GLY A 139 17.78 33.29 -8.55
N ARG A 140 17.51 31.98 -8.49
CA ARG A 140 16.88 31.25 -9.60
C ARG A 140 15.41 31.61 -9.76
N ARG A 141 14.98 31.82 -10.99
CA ARG A 141 13.59 32.05 -11.37
C ARG A 141 13.20 31.14 -12.54
N ILE A 142 11.92 30.81 -12.63
CA ILE A 142 11.34 30.19 -13.81
C ILE A 142 10.86 31.30 -14.75
N ASP A 143 11.39 31.33 -15.97
CA ASP A 143 10.93 32.19 -17.04
C ASP A 143 10.00 31.44 -17.98
N GLN A 144 8.81 31.99 -18.22
CA GLN A 144 7.85 31.43 -19.15
C GLN A 144 8.26 31.73 -20.61
N ARG A 145 8.41 30.66 -21.40
CA ARG A 145 8.63 30.65 -22.85
C ARG A 145 7.47 29.92 -23.56
N ARG A 146 7.55 29.84 -24.88
CA ARG A 146 6.69 28.98 -25.73
C ARG A 146 7.56 27.92 -26.41
N ILE A 147 7.10 26.67 -26.45
CA ILE A 147 7.77 25.56 -27.13
C ILE A 147 6.88 24.98 -28.24
N GLY A 148 7.52 24.46 -29.29
CA GLY A 148 6.85 23.90 -30.46
C GLY A 148 6.64 24.93 -31.54
N ARG A 149 6.57 24.47 -32.80
CA ARG A 149 6.31 25.29 -33.99
C ARG A 149 5.80 24.41 -35.14
N ARG A 150 4.78 24.88 -35.86
CA ARG A 150 4.22 24.21 -37.06
C ARG A 150 4.60 24.98 -38.34
N TRP A 151 4.97 24.25 -39.38
CA TRP A 151 5.18 24.76 -40.73
C TRP A 151 4.38 23.96 -41.75
N GLU A 152 3.72 24.58 -42.73
CA GLU A 152 3.27 23.86 -43.91
C GLU A 152 4.49 23.47 -44.78
N LEU A 153 4.47 22.28 -45.39
CA LEU A 153 5.63 21.80 -46.18
C LEU A 153 5.98 22.67 -47.40
N THR A 154 5.05 23.52 -47.84
CA THR A 154 5.25 24.46 -48.94
C THR A 154 5.91 25.78 -48.52
N GLU A 155 6.05 26.03 -47.22
CA GLU A 155 6.70 27.24 -46.69
C GLU A 155 8.23 27.16 -46.73
N ASP A 156 8.90 28.30 -46.54
CA ASP A 156 10.36 28.35 -46.43
C ASP A 156 10.81 27.94 -45.01
N ILE A 157 10.92 26.63 -44.80
CA ILE A 157 11.21 26.03 -43.51
C ILE A 157 12.68 26.29 -43.12
N THR A 158 12.86 26.75 -41.88
CA THR A 158 14.16 27.00 -41.23
C THR A 158 14.24 26.30 -39.89
N GLU A 159 15.44 25.86 -39.51
CA GLU A 159 15.70 25.30 -38.18
C GLU A 159 15.61 26.38 -37.09
N PRO A 160 15.18 26.04 -35.86
CA PRO A 160 14.96 27.02 -34.81
C PRO A 160 16.27 27.65 -34.32
N SER A 161 16.24 28.95 -34.02
CA SER A 161 17.40 29.68 -33.48
C SER A 161 17.70 29.37 -32.02
N MET A 162 16.69 28.92 -31.26
CA MET A 162 16.81 28.39 -29.90
C MET A 162 16.07 27.06 -29.84
N SER A 163 16.71 26.04 -29.28
CA SER A 163 16.12 24.71 -29.08
C SER A 163 16.39 24.18 -27.67
N GLU A 164 15.49 23.33 -27.18
CA GLU A 164 15.62 22.64 -25.89
C GLU A 164 15.51 21.12 -26.11
N PRO A 165 16.46 20.29 -25.63
CA PRO A 165 16.33 18.84 -25.70
C PRO A 165 15.03 18.36 -25.05
N LEU A 166 14.18 17.74 -25.86
CA LEU A 166 12.82 17.41 -25.44
C LEU A 166 12.77 16.04 -24.77
N THR A 167 12.20 15.96 -23.58
CA THR A 167 11.83 14.70 -22.93
C THR A 167 10.31 14.57 -22.86
N ALA A 168 9.80 13.37 -22.54
CA ALA A 168 8.37 13.14 -22.35
C ALA A 168 7.72 13.98 -21.23
N PHE A 169 8.54 14.50 -20.30
CA PHE A 169 8.13 15.30 -19.15
C PHE A 169 8.26 16.81 -19.41
N GLY A 170 8.81 17.21 -20.57
CA GLY A 170 9.00 18.61 -20.95
C GLY A 170 9.65 19.44 -19.83
N PRO A 171 8.99 20.49 -19.30
CA PRO A 171 9.52 21.36 -18.25
C PRO A 171 9.42 20.76 -16.84
N GLY A 172 9.44 19.43 -16.70
CA GLY A 172 9.28 18.71 -15.43
C GLY A 172 7.84 18.42 -15.03
N VAL A 173 6.91 18.35 -15.99
CA VAL A 173 5.48 18.06 -15.77
C VAL A 173 5.16 16.64 -16.24
N PRO A 174 4.81 15.69 -15.35
CA PRO A 174 4.56 14.28 -15.72
C PRO A 174 3.53 14.06 -16.83
N ALA A 175 2.51 14.91 -16.90
CA ALA A 175 1.46 14.79 -17.92
C ALA A 175 1.79 15.50 -19.25
N PHE A 176 2.98 16.09 -19.41
CA PHE A 176 3.30 16.95 -20.55
C PHE A 176 3.07 16.27 -21.90
N SER A 177 3.62 15.07 -22.13
CA SER A 177 3.47 14.35 -23.41
C SER A 177 2.11 13.67 -23.62
N VAL A 178 1.36 13.39 -22.55
CA VAL A 178 0.12 12.60 -22.60
C VAL A 178 -1.17 13.44 -22.51
N TYR A 179 -1.10 14.66 -21.95
CA TYR A 179 -2.22 15.59 -21.91
C TYR A 179 -2.08 16.62 -23.02
N GLN A 180 -2.83 16.46 -24.11
CA GLN A 180 -2.76 17.27 -25.33
C GLN A 180 -2.76 18.79 -25.07
N PRO A 181 -3.55 19.35 -24.14
CA PRO A 181 -3.51 20.78 -23.85
C PRO A 181 -2.14 21.33 -23.42
N TYR A 182 -1.20 20.48 -22.99
CA TYR A 182 0.15 20.89 -22.57
C TYR A 182 1.20 20.80 -23.69
N ASN A 183 0.89 20.21 -24.84
CA ASN A 183 1.88 19.88 -25.88
C ASN A 183 1.44 20.20 -27.33
N LEU A 184 0.53 21.16 -27.52
CA LEU A 184 0.23 21.72 -28.84
C LEU A 184 1.52 22.24 -29.50
N GLY A 185 1.77 21.81 -30.74
CA GLY A 185 3.00 22.13 -31.48
C GLY A 185 4.21 21.25 -31.14
N VAL A 186 4.04 20.26 -30.26
CA VAL A 186 5.12 19.39 -29.77
C VAL A 186 4.80 17.92 -30.09
N PHE A 187 3.79 17.34 -29.45
CA PHE A 187 3.29 15.98 -29.70
C PHE A 187 1.85 15.99 -30.22
N SER A 188 1.35 17.17 -30.61
CA SER A 188 0.00 17.35 -31.10
C SER A 188 -0.09 18.52 -32.09
N MET A 189 -1.08 18.45 -32.98
CA MET A 189 -1.34 19.44 -34.02
C MET A 189 -2.83 19.66 -34.17
N HIS A 190 -3.25 20.92 -34.37
CA HIS A 190 -4.61 21.25 -34.83
C HIS A 190 -4.60 21.46 -36.35
N ASP A 191 -5.46 20.71 -37.05
CA ASP A 191 -5.82 20.96 -38.45
C ASP A 191 -7.19 21.66 -38.47
N ASP A 192 -7.20 22.91 -38.92
CA ASP A 192 -8.39 23.76 -39.04
C ASP A 192 -9.22 23.45 -40.30
N LEU A 193 -8.78 22.48 -41.10
CA LEU A 193 -9.38 22.06 -42.36
C LEU A 193 -9.40 23.17 -43.42
N ALA A 194 -8.52 24.17 -43.31
CA ALA A 194 -8.42 25.26 -44.27
C ALA A 194 -8.25 24.73 -45.71
N GLY A 195 -9.05 25.29 -46.62
CA GLY A 195 -9.06 24.91 -48.03
C GLY A 195 -9.90 23.68 -48.37
N LEU A 196 -10.59 23.07 -47.40
CA LEU A 196 -11.53 21.97 -47.64
C LEU A 196 -12.98 22.46 -47.55
N SER A 197 -13.86 21.85 -48.36
CA SER A 197 -15.30 22.09 -48.36
C SER A 197 -16.04 20.81 -47.97
N GLU A 198 -17.03 20.94 -47.09
CA GLU A 198 -17.89 19.82 -46.66
C GLU A 198 -18.83 19.39 -47.80
N GLY A 199 -18.70 18.12 -48.22
CA GLY A 199 -19.63 17.49 -49.16
C GLY A 199 -20.85 16.88 -48.44
N PRO A 200 -21.79 16.25 -49.17
CA PRO A 200 -22.99 15.63 -48.59
C PRO A 200 -22.70 14.58 -47.52
N ASP A 201 -21.60 13.83 -47.69
CA ASP A 201 -21.20 12.76 -46.78
C ASP A 201 -20.22 13.22 -45.67
N GLY A 202 -19.82 14.49 -45.67
CA GLY A 202 -18.77 15.05 -44.83
C GLY A 202 -17.43 15.22 -45.56
N ILE A 203 -16.36 15.47 -44.79
CA ILE A 203 -14.97 15.51 -45.27
C ILE A 203 -14.27 14.25 -44.80
N ASP A 204 -13.93 13.38 -45.74
CA ASP A 204 -13.22 12.13 -45.48
C ASP A 204 -11.70 12.39 -45.36
N LEU A 205 -11.14 12.05 -44.20
CA LEU A 205 -9.80 12.40 -43.75
C LEU A 205 -9.06 11.17 -43.18
N SER A 206 -7.78 11.08 -43.53
CA SER A 206 -6.82 10.16 -42.90
C SER A 206 -5.52 10.90 -42.63
N TYR A 207 -4.83 10.53 -41.57
CA TYR A 207 -3.56 11.16 -41.18
C TYR A 207 -2.47 10.12 -40.94
N GLN A 208 -1.26 10.41 -41.39
CA GLN A 208 -0.04 9.68 -41.03
C GLN A 208 0.93 10.65 -40.37
N ILE A 209 1.65 10.16 -39.38
CA ILE A 209 2.81 10.86 -38.84
C ILE A 209 4.05 9.99 -38.94
N PHE A 210 5.18 10.64 -39.13
CA PHE A 210 6.47 10.02 -38.83
C PHE A 210 7.45 11.04 -38.26
N GLY A 211 8.14 10.64 -37.18
CA GLY A 211 9.05 11.48 -36.42
C GLY A 211 10.44 10.90 -36.27
N TRP A 212 11.42 11.79 -36.15
CA TRP A 212 12.84 11.46 -35.98
C TRP A 212 13.53 12.54 -35.12
N TYR A 213 14.79 12.29 -34.80
CA TYR A 213 15.64 13.22 -34.06
C TYR A 213 16.37 14.13 -35.05
N GLY A 214 16.17 15.44 -34.98
CA GLY A 214 16.84 16.42 -35.84
C GLY A 214 18.36 16.40 -35.71
N SER A 215 18.88 15.85 -34.60
CA SER A 215 20.30 15.56 -34.39
C SER A 215 20.50 14.09 -34.02
N ILE A 216 21.44 13.42 -34.68
CA ILE A 216 21.65 11.96 -34.58
C ILE A 216 22.11 11.55 -33.17
N ASP A 217 22.87 12.40 -32.47
CA ASP A 217 23.34 12.17 -31.10
C ASP A 217 22.21 12.15 -30.05
N ARG A 218 21.02 12.66 -30.40
CA ARG A 218 19.83 12.60 -29.52
C ARG A 218 19.06 11.29 -29.65
N ASP A 219 19.26 10.53 -30.73
CA ASP A 219 18.63 9.22 -30.94
C ASP A 219 19.20 8.21 -29.93
N PRO A 220 18.36 7.49 -29.15
CA PRO A 220 18.82 6.44 -28.25
C PRO A 220 19.73 5.40 -28.92
N LEU A 221 19.49 5.08 -30.21
CA LEU A 221 20.28 4.12 -30.96
C LEU A 221 21.71 4.61 -31.26
N SER A 222 21.98 5.91 -31.15
CA SER A 222 23.31 6.48 -31.37
C SER A 222 24.34 6.04 -30.33
N ARG A 223 23.90 5.58 -29.15
CA ARG A 223 24.78 5.10 -28.08
C ARG A 223 25.65 3.91 -28.49
N VAL A 224 25.21 3.12 -29.47
CA VAL A 224 25.95 2.00 -30.03
C VAL A 224 26.53 2.28 -31.42
N ALA A 225 26.27 3.46 -32.01
CA ALA A 225 26.70 3.80 -33.37
C ALA A 225 28.24 3.87 -33.54
N GLY A 226 28.99 4.04 -32.45
CA GLY A 226 30.46 4.01 -32.44
C GLY A 226 31.07 2.62 -32.16
N ALA A 227 30.26 1.58 -31.97
CA ALA A 227 30.76 0.24 -31.71
C ALA A 227 31.51 -0.35 -32.93
N PRO A 228 32.51 -1.23 -32.73
CA PRO A 228 33.11 -1.99 -33.82
C PRO A 228 32.04 -2.74 -34.62
N HIS A 229 32.22 -2.86 -35.93
CA HIS A 229 31.23 -3.48 -36.83
C HIS A 229 30.84 -4.91 -36.39
N GLU A 230 31.78 -5.69 -35.87
CA GLU A 230 31.55 -7.07 -35.40
C GLU A 230 30.68 -7.15 -34.14
N GLU A 231 30.66 -6.10 -33.31
CA GLU A 231 29.92 -6.05 -32.04
C GLU A 231 28.63 -5.21 -32.14
N TYR A 232 28.44 -4.49 -33.25
CA TYR A 232 27.34 -3.53 -33.40
C TYR A 232 25.97 -4.21 -33.24
N GLU A 233 25.78 -5.37 -33.87
CA GLU A 233 24.50 -6.09 -33.82
C GLU A 233 24.16 -6.54 -32.40
N GLU A 234 25.10 -7.17 -31.70
CA GLU A 234 24.93 -7.65 -30.34
C GLU A 234 24.58 -6.50 -29.39
N ARG A 235 25.39 -5.43 -29.40
CA ARG A 235 25.17 -4.24 -28.57
C ARG A 235 23.85 -3.54 -28.89
N LEU A 236 23.45 -3.49 -30.16
CA LEU A 236 22.16 -2.93 -30.54
C LEU A 236 21.01 -3.79 -30.00
N ARG A 237 21.10 -5.12 -30.06
CA ARG A 237 20.07 -6.01 -29.50
C ARG A 237 19.94 -5.87 -27.99
N GLU A 238 21.06 -5.77 -27.26
CA GLU A 238 21.06 -5.48 -25.82
C GLU A 238 20.40 -4.12 -25.50
N LEU A 239 20.73 -3.08 -26.29
CA LEU A 239 20.11 -1.77 -26.13
C LEU A 239 18.60 -1.83 -26.35
N LEU A 240 18.16 -2.54 -27.38
CA LEU A 240 16.74 -2.73 -27.70
C LEU A 240 16.01 -3.49 -26.59
N ASP A 241 16.62 -4.51 -25.99
CA ASP A 241 16.06 -5.24 -24.84
C ASP A 241 15.87 -4.33 -23.62
N ARG A 242 16.87 -3.49 -23.30
CA ARG A 242 16.76 -2.48 -22.23
C ARG A 242 15.69 -1.43 -22.49
N LEU A 243 15.48 -1.06 -23.76
CA LEU A 243 14.38 -0.19 -24.20
C LEU A 243 13.03 -0.94 -24.28
N ARG A 244 13.02 -2.27 -24.13
CA ARG A 244 11.87 -3.16 -24.36
C ARG A 244 11.29 -3.01 -25.77
N TRP A 245 12.16 -2.80 -26.76
CA TRP A 245 11.81 -2.73 -28.17
C TRP A 245 12.20 -4.04 -28.85
N ARG A 246 11.21 -4.82 -29.27
CA ARG A 246 11.45 -6.13 -29.89
C ARG A 246 11.60 -6.00 -31.40
N TYR A 247 12.76 -6.36 -31.93
CA TYR A 247 13.02 -6.44 -33.38
C TYR A 247 13.75 -7.73 -33.74
N THR A 248 13.11 -8.58 -34.54
CA THR A 248 13.64 -9.90 -34.94
C THR A 248 14.19 -9.93 -36.37
N GLY A 249 14.12 -8.82 -37.10
CA GLY A 249 14.61 -8.73 -38.47
C GLY A 249 16.13 -8.54 -38.57
N PRO A 250 16.67 -8.50 -39.81
CA PRO A 250 18.09 -8.24 -40.05
C PRO A 250 18.47 -6.81 -39.65
N ILE A 251 19.67 -6.65 -39.07
CA ILE A 251 20.25 -5.34 -38.74
C ILE A 251 21.23 -4.98 -39.85
N THR A 252 20.98 -3.88 -40.57
CA THR A 252 21.80 -3.46 -41.72
C THR A 252 22.44 -2.10 -41.48
N GLY A 253 23.77 -2.09 -41.40
CA GLY A 253 24.54 -0.87 -41.10
C GLY A 253 24.12 -0.20 -39.79
N THR A 254 24.36 1.10 -39.68
CA THR A 254 23.95 1.89 -38.51
C THR A 254 22.47 2.24 -38.59
N MET A 255 21.67 1.64 -37.71
CA MET A 255 20.23 1.84 -37.58
C MET A 255 19.90 3.20 -36.94
N ARG A 256 18.78 3.79 -37.36
CA ARG A 256 18.19 5.02 -36.80
C ARG A 256 16.75 4.78 -36.43
N SER A 257 16.28 5.36 -35.33
CA SER A 257 14.88 5.22 -34.94
C SER A 257 13.98 6.21 -35.70
N VAL A 258 12.92 5.68 -36.30
CA VAL A 258 11.87 6.46 -36.97
C VAL A 258 10.54 6.05 -36.37
N HIS A 259 9.82 7.02 -35.82
CA HIS A 259 8.58 6.79 -35.10
C HIS A 259 7.40 6.99 -36.02
N ALA A 260 6.58 5.98 -36.29
CA ALA A 260 5.52 6.06 -37.30
C ALA A 260 4.16 5.62 -36.77
N GLY A 261 3.10 6.30 -37.21
CA GLY A 261 1.72 6.00 -36.82
C GLY A 261 0.71 6.65 -37.75
N SER A 262 -0.53 6.14 -37.74
CA SER A 262 -1.58 6.63 -38.64
C SER A 262 -2.98 6.43 -38.07
N VAL A 263 -3.90 7.27 -38.49
CA VAL A 263 -5.33 7.19 -38.18
C VAL A 263 -6.12 7.38 -39.47
N HIS A 264 -7.08 6.50 -39.75
CA HIS A 264 -7.77 6.50 -41.05
C HIS A 264 -9.28 6.49 -40.95
N GLY A 265 -9.93 7.07 -41.96
CA GLY A 265 -11.38 7.03 -42.11
C GLY A 265 -12.14 7.99 -41.19
N LEU A 266 -11.50 9.08 -40.74
CA LEU A 266 -12.20 10.14 -40.03
C LEU A 266 -13.11 10.88 -41.00
N VAL A 267 -14.42 10.88 -40.74
CA VAL A 267 -15.38 11.68 -41.51
C VAL A 267 -15.79 12.89 -40.70
N TRP A 268 -15.26 14.07 -41.06
CA TRP A 268 -15.57 15.32 -40.38
C TRP A 268 -16.89 15.89 -40.90
N ARG A 269 -17.82 16.20 -40.00
CA ARG A 269 -19.08 16.87 -40.30
C ARG A 269 -19.26 18.06 -39.38
N ARG A 270 -19.85 19.14 -39.90
CA ARG A 270 -20.15 20.33 -39.07
C ARG A 270 -21.22 20.05 -38.02
N HIS A 271 -22.18 19.19 -38.35
CA HIS A 271 -23.26 18.78 -37.45
C HIS A 271 -23.29 17.26 -37.34
N GLY A 272 -23.10 16.76 -36.13
CA GLY A 272 -23.10 15.31 -35.83
C GLY A 272 -22.18 14.97 -34.68
N GLU A 273 -22.58 13.96 -33.89
CA GLU A 273 -21.67 13.27 -32.98
C GLU A 273 -20.79 12.36 -33.84
N GLY A 274 -19.48 12.32 -33.58
CA GLY A 274 -18.57 11.49 -34.35
C GLY A 274 -18.99 10.03 -34.27
N GLU A 275 -18.93 9.30 -35.39
CA GLU A 275 -19.30 7.89 -35.40
C GLU A 275 -18.47 7.11 -34.37
N GLY A 276 -19.16 6.30 -33.57
CA GLY A 276 -18.54 5.47 -32.55
C GLY A 276 -17.88 6.25 -31.40
N ASP A 277 -18.42 7.42 -30.99
CA ASP A 277 -17.92 8.17 -29.84
C ASP A 277 -17.84 7.28 -28.59
N GLU A 278 -16.61 7.09 -28.11
CA GLU A 278 -16.28 6.15 -27.03
C GLU A 278 -16.48 6.77 -25.63
N LYS A 279 -16.84 8.07 -25.56
CA LYS A 279 -17.09 8.75 -24.29
C LYS A 279 -18.32 8.15 -23.59
N PRO A 280 -18.25 7.83 -22.28
CA PRO A 280 -19.40 7.38 -21.51
C PRO A 280 -20.58 8.35 -21.64
N ARG A 281 -21.78 7.79 -21.81
CA ARG A 281 -23.00 8.54 -22.10
C ARG A 281 -24.12 8.18 -21.14
N ARG A 282 -25.10 9.08 -21.08
CA ARG A 282 -26.38 8.82 -20.44
C ARG A 282 -27.37 8.37 -21.49
N ASP A 283 -28.35 7.59 -21.08
CA ASP A 283 -29.51 7.30 -21.92
C ASP A 283 -30.35 8.58 -22.07
N ASP A 284 -30.63 8.98 -23.32
CA ASP A 284 -31.28 10.25 -23.62
C ASP A 284 -32.70 10.36 -23.06
N LYS A 285 -33.38 9.23 -22.80
CA LYS A 285 -34.76 9.19 -22.32
C LYS A 285 -34.84 9.21 -20.79
N THR A 286 -34.00 8.42 -20.14
CA THR A 286 -34.01 8.25 -18.67
C THR A 286 -33.07 9.21 -17.96
N GLY A 287 -32.04 9.71 -18.65
CA GLY A 287 -30.96 10.52 -18.08
C GLY A 287 -30.01 9.72 -17.17
N GLN A 288 -30.16 8.40 -17.09
CA GLN A 288 -29.30 7.50 -16.32
C GLN A 288 -28.04 7.14 -17.10
N TRP A 289 -26.97 6.78 -16.39
CA TRP A 289 -25.74 6.33 -17.02
C TRP A 289 -25.91 4.95 -17.67
N VAL A 290 -25.29 4.77 -18.84
CA VAL A 290 -25.20 3.48 -19.53
C VAL A 290 -23.87 2.83 -19.14
N ASP A 291 -23.92 1.63 -18.55
CA ASP A 291 -22.79 0.77 -18.16
C ASP A 291 -21.74 1.38 -17.19
N LEU A 292 -21.94 2.63 -16.74
CA LEU A 292 -21.06 3.29 -15.77
C LEU A 292 -21.52 3.03 -14.32
N SER A 293 -20.63 2.51 -13.48
CA SER A 293 -20.88 2.30 -12.05
C SER A 293 -19.69 2.76 -11.20
N LEU A 294 -19.98 3.19 -9.97
CA LEU A 294 -19.01 3.72 -9.01
C LEU A 294 -18.88 2.78 -7.81
N GLY A 295 -17.66 2.37 -7.47
CA GLY A 295 -17.32 1.63 -6.26
C GLY A 295 -16.52 2.47 -5.27
N THR A 296 -16.64 2.22 -3.98
CA THR A 296 -15.88 2.92 -2.93
C THR A 296 -15.49 2.01 -1.76
N ALA A 297 -14.28 2.18 -1.23
CA ALA A 297 -13.72 1.39 -0.14
C ALA A 297 -12.53 2.07 0.55
N GLU A 298 -11.98 1.48 1.62
CA GLU A 298 -10.68 1.88 2.18
C GLU A 298 -9.49 1.24 1.44
N THR A 299 -9.73 0.21 0.62
CA THR A 299 -8.71 -0.48 -0.20
C THR A 299 -9.26 -0.85 -1.58
N SER A 300 -8.41 -0.95 -2.60
CA SER A 300 -8.81 -1.40 -3.94
C SER A 300 -9.40 -2.81 -3.93
N SER A 301 -8.88 -3.71 -3.10
CA SER A 301 -9.35 -5.10 -3.03
C SER A 301 -10.76 -5.22 -2.49
N GLU A 302 -11.09 -4.49 -1.41
CA GLU A 302 -12.45 -4.45 -0.87
C GLU A 302 -13.43 -3.79 -1.83
N GLY A 303 -13.01 -2.73 -2.53
CA GLY A 303 -13.84 -2.04 -3.51
C GLY A 303 -14.10 -2.89 -4.76
N LEU A 304 -13.10 -3.64 -5.23
CA LEU A 304 -13.26 -4.61 -6.32
C LEU A 304 -14.22 -5.72 -5.92
N SER A 305 -14.06 -6.32 -4.73
CA SER A 305 -15.00 -7.34 -4.23
C SER A 305 -16.43 -6.82 -4.10
N ALA A 306 -16.61 -5.55 -3.72
CA ALA A 306 -17.93 -4.94 -3.62
C ALA A 306 -18.57 -4.71 -5.01
N LEU A 307 -17.81 -4.22 -5.99
CA LEU A 307 -18.31 -4.07 -7.36
C LEU A 307 -18.53 -5.41 -8.06
N ALA A 308 -17.67 -6.40 -7.82
CA ALA A 308 -17.82 -7.73 -8.40
C ALA A 308 -19.19 -8.32 -8.05
N GLN A 309 -19.66 -8.13 -6.81
CA GLN A 309 -20.98 -8.57 -6.33
C GLN A 309 -22.18 -7.99 -7.08
N ARG A 310 -21.97 -6.96 -7.91
CA ARG A 310 -22.99 -6.31 -8.75
C ARG A 310 -22.97 -6.79 -10.19
N ILE A 311 -22.02 -7.64 -10.58
CA ILE A 311 -22.00 -8.18 -11.94
C ILE A 311 -23.15 -9.20 -12.08
N PRO A 312 -24.07 -9.00 -13.04
CA PRO A 312 -25.21 -9.90 -13.23
C PRO A 312 -24.73 -11.29 -13.72
N ASP A 313 -25.50 -12.32 -13.40
CA ASP A 313 -25.36 -13.70 -13.92
C ASP A 313 -24.03 -14.42 -13.63
N ILE A 314 -23.17 -13.87 -12.77
CA ILE A 314 -21.92 -14.52 -12.34
C ILE A 314 -22.03 -15.16 -10.95
N TRP A 315 -22.82 -14.57 -10.05
CA TRP A 315 -22.90 -15.01 -8.66
C TRP A 315 -23.96 -16.09 -8.46
N PRO A 316 -23.76 -17.03 -7.52
CA PRO A 316 -24.73 -18.07 -7.20
C PRO A 316 -25.86 -17.49 -6.31
N ASP A 317 -26.70 -16.64 -6.89
CA ASP A 317 -27.70 -15.84 -6.16
C ASP A 317 -28.78 -16.68 -5.45
N GLU A 318 -29.07 -17.87 -5.97
CA GLU A 318 -30.00 -18.82 -5.37
C GLU A 318 -29.41 -19.57 -4.16
N ARG A 319 -28.10 -19.45 -3.89
CA ARG A 319 -27.37 -20.16 -2.83
C ARG A 319 -26.57 -19.17 -1.97
N PRO A 320 -27.18 -18.54 -0.95
CA PRO A 320 -26.55 -17.50 -0.14
C PRO A 320 -25.25 -17.92 0.55
N ASP A 321 -25.16 -19.16 1.04
CA ASP A 321 -23.96 -19.68 1.71
C ASP A 321 -22.79 -19.81 0.73
N GLU A 322 -23.05 -20.28 -0.48
CA GLU A 322 -22.06 -20.39 -1.54
C GLU A 322 -21.62 -19.02 -2.06
N ARG A 323 -22.56 -18.07 -2.16
CA ARG A 323 -22.25 -16.67 -2.48
C ARG A 323 -21.31 -16.06 -1.44
N ALA A 324 -21.56 -16.28 -0.15
CA ALA A 324 -20.70 -15.79 0.93
C ALA A 324 -19.30 -16.44 0.89
N GLU A 325 -19.24 -17.75 0.61
CA GLU A 325 -17.98 -18.49 0.45
C GLU A 325 -17.16 -17.96 -0.72
N TYR A 326 -17.78 -17.76 -1.90
CA TYR A 326 -17.09 -17.21 -3.09
C TYR A 326 -16.60 -15.79 -2.85
N GLN A 327 -17.38 -14.97 -2.13
CA GLN A 327 -16.96 -13.63 -1.73
C GLN A 327 -15.71 -13.68 -0.84
N ALA A 328 -15.69 -14.58 0.15
CA ALA A 328 -14.57 -14.72 1.07
C ALA A 328 -13.31 -15.28 0.36
N ARG A 329 -13.46 -16.27 -0.53
CA ARG A 329 -12.35 -16.79 -1.35
C ARG A 329 -11.81 -15.75 -2.33
N LEU A 330 -12.67 -14.94 -2.95
CA LEU A 330 -12.24 -13.83 -3.81
C LEU A 330 -11.44 -12.79 -3.02
N GLN A 331 -11.83 -12.53 -1.76
CA GLN A 331 -11.06 -11.66 -0.87
C GLN A 331 -9.71 -12.30 -0.49
N ALA A 332 -9.69 -13.60 -0.16
CA ALA A 332 -8.47 -14.33 0.16
C ALA A 332 -7.48 -14.35 -1.02
N LEU A 333 -7.96 -14.57 -2.24
CA LEU A 333 -7.17 -14.48 -3.48
C LEU A 333 -6.51 -13.11 -3.64
N GLN A 334 -7.26 -12.04 -3.41
CA GLN A 334 -6.75 -10.67 -3.53
C GLN A 334 -5.70 -10.32 -2.46
N TYR A 335 -5.67 -11.03 -1.33
CA TYR A 335 -4.61 -10.91 -0.33
C TYR A 335 -3.51 -11.95 -0.46
N GLY A 336 -3.65 -12.95 -1.34
CA GLY A 336 -2.65 -14.00 -1.57
C GLY A 336 -2.69 -15.09 -0.50
N LEU A 337 -3.83 -15.23 0.17
CA LEU A 337 -4.06 -16.15 1.28
C LEU A 337 -5.07 -17.25 0.93
N LEU A 338 -5.28 -17.51 -0.37
CA LEU A 338 -6.26 -18.51 -0.80
C LEU A 338 -5.84 -19.94 -0.38
N ASP A 339 -4.54 -20.25 -0.39
CA ASP A 339 -4.03 -21.57 0.00
C ASP A 339 -4.16 -21.83 1.51
N GLU A 340 -4.13 -20.76 2.32
CA GLU A 340 -4.30 -20.82 3.77
C GLU A 340 -5.78 -20.70 4.19
N TYR A 341 -6.68 -20.33 3.28
CA TYR A 341 -8.06 -19.98 3.58
C TYR A 341 -8.84 -21.10 4.29
N ASP A 342 -8.65 -22.34 3.84
CA ASP A 342 -9.33 -23.53 4.35
C ASP A 342 -8.70 -24.09 5.62
N ALA A 343 -7.58 -23.53 6.09
CA ALA A 343 -7.00 -23.89 7.37
C ALA A 343 -7.89 -23.40 8.54
N PRO A 344 -7.87 -24.05 9.73
CA PRO A 344 -8.71 -23.66 10.87
C PRO A 344 -8.67 -22.16 11.23
N GLY A 345 -7.52 -21.49 11.05
CA GLY A 345 -7.34 -20.05 11.28
C GLY A 345 -7.37 -19.15 10.03
N GLY A 346 -7.51 -19.72 8.82
CA GLY A 346 -7.33 -19.01 7.55
C GLY A 346 -8.24 -17.79 7.38
N ARG A 347 -9.53 -17.93 7.76
CA ARG A 347 -10.51 -16.82 7.68
C ARG A 347 -10.14 -15.64 8.58
N ALA A 348 -9.63 -15.90 9.78
CA ALA A 348 -9.18 -14.86 10.70
C ALA A 348 -7.92 -14.16 10.17
N GLU A 349 -7.02 -14.93 9.55
CA GLU A 349 -5.82 -14.40 8.90
C GLU A 349 -6.15 -13.48 7.72
N VAL A 350 -7.12 -13.87 6.88
CA VAL A 350 -7.64 -13.00 5.81
C VAL A 350 -8.24 -11.71 6.37
N ALA A 351 -9.04 -11.79 7.45
CA ALA A 351 -9.61 -10.61 8.09
C ALA A 351 -8.54 -9.68 8.68
N ARG A 352 -7.49 -10.25 9.28
CA ARG A 352 -6.33 -9.51 9.80
C ARG A 352 -5.57 -8.82 8.67
N LYS A 353 -5.28 -9.54 7.58
CA LYS A 353 -4.59 -8.98 6.41
C LYS A 353 -5.42 -7.89 5.73
N ALA A 354 -6.74 -8.06 5.67
CA ALA A 354 -7.66 -7.03 5.18
C ALA A 354 -7.63 -5.76 6.06
N HIS A 355 -7.54 -5.92 7.39
CA HIS A 355 -7.38 -4.78 8.30
C HIS A 355 -6.01 -4.10 8.13
N GLU A 356 -4.93 -4.88 8.03
CA GLU A 356 -3.57 -4.38 7.78
C GLU A 356 -3.46 -3.60 6.47
N ALA A 357 -4.12 -4.07 5.40
CA ALA A 357 -4.12 -3.43 4.08
C ALA A 357 -4.77 -2.02 4.04
N ARG A 358 -5.47 -1.60 5.11
CA ARG A 358 -6.00 -0.23 5.28
C ARG A 358 -4.96 0.75 5.81
N PHE A 359 -3.71 0.28 5.92
CA PHE A 359 -2.58 1.05 6.38
C PHE A 359 -1.39 0.85 5.45
N GLU A 360 -0.58 1.90 5.34
CA GLU A 360 0.68 1.86 4.62
C GLU A 360 1.84 1.84 5.64
N PRO A 361 2.81 0.92 5.49
CA PRO A 361 3.96 0.85 6.37
C PRO A 361 4.90 2.04 6.13
N VAL A 362 5.43 2.57 7.22
CA VAL A 362 6.45 3.62 7.28
C VAL A 362 7.62 3.07 8.08
N ALA A 363 8.84 3.16 7.55
CA ALA A 363 10.01 2.51 8.13
C ALA A 363 10.22 2.85 9.61
N GLY A 364 10.40 1.80 10.44
CA GLY A 364 10.57 1.92 11.89
C GLY A 364 12.01 2.19 12.35
N GLY A 365 12.98 2.12 11.44
CA GLY A 365 14.42 2.12 11.75
C GLY A 365 14.99 0.70 11.82
N TYR A 366 16.07 0.51 12.59
CA TYR A 366 16.84 -0.74 12.59
C TYR A 366 17.17 -1.25 14.00
N VAL A 367 17.45 -2.54 14.12
CA VAL A 367 17.96 -3.21 15.31
C VAL A 367 19.10 -4.14 14.90
N TRP A 368 20.10 -4.27 15.77
CA TRP A 368 21.26 -5.12 15.58
C TRP A 368 21.14 -6.38 16.42
N ASP A 369 21.61 -7.50 15.89
CA ASP A 369 21.75 -8.76 16.64
C ASP A 369 22.93 -9.58 16.11
N PHE A 370 23.43 -10.52 16.93
CA PHE A 370 24.40 -11.53 16.52
C PHE A 370 23.67 -12.82 16.13
N VAL A 371 23.81 -13.20 14.86
CA VAL A 371 23.25 -14.44 14.29
C VAL A 371 24.35 -15.44 14.00
N SER A 372 23.99 -16.71 13.83
CA SER A 372 24.94 -17.74 13.42
C SER A 372 25.39 -17.51 11.97
N GLY A 373 26.64 -17.89 11.67
CA GLY A 373 27.16 -17.86 10.30
C GLY A 373 26.40 -18.79 9.36
N GLN A 374 26.58 -18.62 8.05
CA GLN A 374 25.99 -19.53 7.05
C GLN A 374 26.49 -20.97 7.28
N SER A 375 25.57 -21.94 7.31
CA SER A 375 25.93 -23.36 7.36
C SER A 375 26.19 -23.88 5.95
N ASP A 376 27.20 -24.73 5.79
CA ASP A 376 27.58 -25.33 4.50
C ASP A 376 26.52 -26.33 3.95
N GLN A 377 25.45 -26.62 4.70
CA GLN A 377 24.49 -27.70 4.39
C GLN A 377 23.02 -27.26 4.36
N GLY A 378 22.71 -25.97 4.48
CA GLY A 378 21.33 -25.46 4.40
C GLY A 378 20.45 -25.78 5.62
N GLU A 379 21.00 -26.39 6.68
CA GLU A 379 20.34 -26.51 7.98
C GLU A 379 20.54 -25.22 8.79
N PRO A 380 19.48 -24.65 9.41
CA PRO A 380 19.64 -23.48 10.27
C PRO A 380 20.50 -23.84 11.48
N ALA A 381 21.62 -23.13 11.65
CA ALA A 381 22.45 -23.27 12.84
C ALA A 381 21.73 -22.67 14.06
N PRO A 382 21.85 -23.27 15.26
CA PRO A 382 21.26 -22.72 16.46
C PRO A 382 21.80 -21.31 16.72
N PRO A 383 21.04 -20.40 17.35
CA PRO A 383 21.50 -19.06 17.70
C PRO A 383 22.80 -19.10 18.52
N PRO A 384 23.72 -18.15 18.33
CA PRO A 384 24.97 -18.14 19.09
C PRO A 384 24.69 -17.84 20.57
N ASP A 385 25.40 -18.53 21.47
CA ASP A 385 25.41 -18.22 22.90
C ASP A 385 26.32 -16.99 23.13
N VAL A 386 25.69 -15.83 23.29
CA VAL A 386 26.38 -14.53 23.33
C VAL A 386 26.81 -14.22 24.77
N PRO A 387 28.12 -14.05 25.06
CA PRO A 387 28.58 -13.72 26.39
C PRO A 387 28.00 -12.40 26.91
N ARG A 388 27.79 -12.30 28.23
CA ARG A 388 27.17 -11.13 28.87
C ARG A 388 27.81 -9.78 28.48
N ALA A 389 29.14 -9.71 28.41
CA ALA A 389 29.85 -8.50 28.01
C ALA A 389 29.53 -8.08 26.56
N GLN A 390 29.38 -9.05 25.65
CA GLN A 390 28.97 -8.82 24.27
C GLN A 390 27.49 -8.42 24.19
N ALA A 391 26.62 -9.02 25.01
CA ALA A 391 25.22 -8.63 25.11
C ALA A 391 25.05 -7.19 25.65
N ASP A 392 25.85 -6.77 26.63
CA ASP A 392 25.86 -5.39 27.17
C ASP A 392 26.32 -4.37 26.10
N TRP A 393 27.30 -4.75 25.28
CA TRP A 393 27.71 -3.94 24.12
C TRP A 393 26.59 -3.84 23.08
N LEU A 394 25.94 -4.96 22.75
CA LEU A 394 24.82 -4.99 21.80
C LEU A 394 23.63 -4.15 22.29
N LYS A 395 23.32 -4.22 23.59
CA LYS A 395 22.31 -3.39 24.25
C LYS A 395 22.61 -1.90 24.07
N THR A 396 23.88 -1.51 24.25
CA THR A 396 24.34 -0.13 24.03
C THR A 396 24.16 0.29 22.57
N LEU A 397 24.63 -0.53 21.62
CA LEU A 397 24.47 -0.27 20.18
C LEU A 397 23.00 -0.13 19.78
N ASN A 398 22.11 -0.97 20.31
CA ASN A 398 20.67 -0.91 20.03
C ASN A 398 19.96 0.28 20.66
N ALA A 399 20.46 0.78 21.81
CA ALA A 399 20.01 2.03 22.40
C ALA A 399 20.44 3.24 21.54
N GLU A 400 21.68 3.25 21.06
CA GLU A 400 22.20 4.26 20.13
C GLU A 400 21.41 4.26 18.81
N GLN A 401 21.17 3.09 18.21
CA GLN A 401 20.37 2.95 16.99
C GLN A 401 18.94 3.49 17.19
N LYS A 402 18.29 3.14 18.31
CA LYS A 402 16.95 3.66 18.64
C LYS A 402 16.94 5.19 18.77
N ALA A 403 17.97 5.76 19.41
CA ALA A 403 18.11 7.21 19.56
C ALA A 403 18.32 7.89 18.21
N TYR A 404 19.19 7.35 17.36
CA TYR A 404 19.42 7.83 15.99
C TYR A 404 18.13 7.80 15.16
N ASP A 405 17.44 6.66 15.11
CA ASP A 405 16.21 6.48 14.33
C ASP A 405 15.10 7.45 14.79
N THR A 406 14.98 7.65 16.10
CA THR A 406 14.02 8.60 16.68
C THR A 406 14.38 10.03 16.30
N LYS A 407 15.66 10.39 16.38
CA LYS A 407 16.14 11.73 16.05
C LYS A 407 16.02 12.04 14.56
N LEU A 408 16.24 11.05 13.70
CA LEU A 408 16.07 11.17 12.25
C LEU A 408 14.60 11.47 11.90
N ARG A 409 13.65 10.74 12.49
CA ARG A 409 12.21 11.02 12.29
C ARG A 409 11.80 12.39 12.83
N GLU A 410 12.36 12.81 13.97
CA GLU A 410 12.16 14.17 14.50
C GLU A 410 12.69 15.24 13.55
N LEU A 411 13.89 15.05 12.99
CA LEU A 411 14.45 15.93 11.96
C LEU A 411 13.53 16.02 10.76
N THR A 412 13.08 14.88 10.22
CA THR A 412 12.12 14.84 9.10
C THR A 412 10.89 15.67 9.45
N ARG A 413 10.22 15.42 10.59
CA ARG A 413 9.03 16.19 11.01
C ARG A 413 9.31 17.70 11.14
N LEU A 414 10.49 18.11 11.61
CA LEU A 414 10.86 19.52 11.68
C LEU A 414 11.03 20.13 10.29
N GLN A 415 11.68 19.42 9.37
CA GLN A 415 11.86 19.85 7.97
C GLN A 415 10.50 19.98 7.25
N GLU A 416 9.57 19.05 7.49
CA GLU A 416 8.19 19.13 6.98
C GLU A 416 7.44 20.37 7.52
N ARG A 417 7.58 20.66 8.82
CA ARG A 417 7.00 21.86 9.44
C ARG A 417 7.60 23.13 8.85
N LEU A 418 8.93 23.18 8.65
CA LEU A 418 9.60 24.31 8.02
C LEU A 418 9.14 24.52 6.58
N ARG A 419 8.99 23.44 5.79
CA ARG A 419 8.44 23.48 4.43
C ARG A 419 7.02 24.04 4.41
N THR A 420 6.16 23.52 5.31
CA THR A 420 4.79 24.00 5.47
C THR A 420 4.76 25.49 5.84
N LEU A 421 5.64 25.91 6.76
CA LEU A 421 5.75 27.30 7.19
C LEU A 421 6.25 28.22 6.07
N TRP A 422 7.17 27.75 5.22
CA TRP A 422 7.63 28.48 4.04
C TRP A 422 6.49 28.76 3.07
N GLY A 423 5.73 27.74 2.68
CA GLY A 423 4.61 27.94 1.76
C GLY A 423 3.55 28.87 2.35
N TYR A 424 3.33 28.79 3.67
CA TYR A 424 2.44 29.69 4.39
C TYR A 424 2.94 31.15 4.35
N ARG A 425 4.25 31.38 4.56
CA ARG A 425 4.89 32.70 4.46
C ARG A 425 4.83 33.28 3.05
N GLU A 426 5.18 32.50 2.03
CA GLU A 426 5.18 32.96 0.63
C GLU A 426 3.78 33.33 0.17
N HIS A 427 2.78 32.55 0.54
CA HIS A 427 1.39 32.87 0.22
C HIS A 427 0.91 34.14 0.93
N ALA A 428 1.25 34.31 2.21
CA ALA A 428 0.96 35.54 2.95
C ALA A 428 1.66 36.77 2.32
N ALA A 429 2.93 36.64 1.94
CA ALA A 429 3.70 37.71 1.29
C ALA A 429 3.10 38.09 -0.07
N TYR A 430 2.73 37.10 -0.88
CA TYR A 430 2.07 37.31 -2.17
C TYR A 430 0.74 38.07 -2.02
N LEU A 431 -0.11 37.67 -1.07
CA LEU A 431 -1.36 38.38 -0.80
C LEU A 431 -1.10 39.80 -0.27
N GLY A 432 -0.07 39.99 0.56
CA GLY A 432 0.33 41.29 1.08
C GLY A 432 0.81 42.27 0.00
N ALA A 433 1.47 41.76 -1.05
CA ALA A 433 1.99 42.57 -2.16
C ALA A 433 0.91 43.07 -3.13
N LYS A 434 -0.29 42.46 -3.17
CA LYS A 434 -1.38 42.84 -4.08
C LYS A 434 -2.03 44.20 -3.80
N GLY A 435 -1.72 44.87 -2.69
CA GLY A 435 -1.89 46.31 -2.52
C GLY A 435 -3.31 46.90 -2.54
N GLY A 436 -4.39 46.10 -2.55
CA GLY A 436 -5.77 46.62 -2.41
C GLY A 436 -6.83 46.17 -3.42
N GLY A 437 -6.64 45.05 -4.14
CA GLY A 437 -7.69 44.45 -5.00
C GLY A 437 -8.88 43.85 -4.23
N ALA A 438 -9.42 42.70 -4.69
CA ALA A 438 -10.56 41.99 -4.06
C ALA A 438 -10.40 41.66 -2.55
N PHE A 439 -9.22 41.91 -1.97
CA PHE A 439 -8.83 41.64 -0.59
C PHE A 439 -8.84 42.89 0.31
N GLY A 440 -8.91 44.09 -0.25
CA GLY A 440 -8.82 45.36 0.48
C GLY A 440 -7.43 45.67 1.07
N SER A 441 -7.20 46.93 1.43
CA SER A 441 -5.90 47.40 1.95
C SER A 441 -5.60 46.87 3.36
N THR A 442 -6.60 46.71 4.22
CA THR A 442 -6.45 46.17 5.58
C THR A 442 -6.04 44.70 5.57
N GLY A 443 -6.71 43.85 4.77
CA GLY A 443 -6.36 42.44 4.62
C GLY A 443 -4.93 42.27 4.09
N SER A 444 -4.56 43.05 3.07
CA SER A 444 -3.19 43.05 2.51
C SER A 444 -2.14 43.43 3.57
N LYS A 445 -2.39 44.46 4.40
CA LYS A 445 -1.51 44.83 5.52
C LYS A 445 -1.38 43.70 6.56
N LYS A 446 -2.47 43.01 6.89
CA LYS A 446 -2.45 41.88 7.83
C LYS A 446 -1.67 40.69 7.27
N MET A 447 -1.82 40.37 5.99
CA MET A 447 -1.03 39.30 5.34
C MET A 447 0.46 39.64 5.26
N LYS A 448 0.80 40.91 5.00
CA LYS A 448 2.20 41.38 5.10
C LYS A 448 2.74 41.21 6.52
N ALA A 449 1.99 41.62 7.54
CA ALA A 449 2.38 41.45 8.95
C ALA A 449 2.53 39.96 9.34
N LEU A 450 1.68 39.07 8.82
CA LEU A 450 1.80 37.62 9.02
C LEU A 450 3.10 37.09 8.41
N ALA A 451 3.42 37.47 7.18
CA ALA A 451 4.68 37.09 6.53
C ALA A 451 5.90 37.57 7.34
N GLU A 452 5.87 38.82 7.83
CA GLU A 452 6.92 39.39 8.68
C GLU A 452 7.05 38.66 10.03
N LYS A 453 5.95 38.22 10.64
CA LYS A 453 5.96 37.40 11.87
C LYS A 453 6.56 36.01 11.66
N ILE A 454 6.39 35.43 10.47
CA ILE A 454 6.89 34.08 10.15
C ILE A 454 8.40 34.10 9.81
N SER A 455 8.88 35.15 9.14
CA SER A 455 10.26 35.26 8.61
C SER A 455 11.38 34.88 9.60
N PRO A 456 11.35 35.25 10.90
CA PRO A 456 12.41 34.91 11.84
C PRO A 456 12.64 33.40 12.03
N HIS A 457 11.66 32.54 11.75
CA HIS A 457 11.80 31.09 11.94
C HIS A 457 12.68 30.38 10.90
N PHE A 458 13.09 31.09 9.83
CA PHE A 458 14.05 30.60 8.83
C PHE A 458 15.51 30.98 9.14
N ASP A 459 15.75 31.74 10.21
CA ASP A 459 17.10 32.18 10.59
C ASP A 459 17.73 31.23 11.62
N PRO A 460 18.72 30.40 11.25
CA PRO A 460 19.39 29.48 12.18
C PRO A 460 20.15 30.19 13.31
N ALA A 461 20.48 31.48 13.19
CA ALA A 461 21.14 32.23 14.26
C ALA A 461 20.19 32.51 15.46
N ARG A 462 18.88 32.31 15.29
CA ARG A 462 17.88 32.53 16.32
C ARG A 462 17.56 31.24 17.07
N SER A 463 17.77 31.26 18.38
CA SER A 463 17.58 30.09 19.28
C SER A 463 16.14 29.57 19.40
N ASP A 464 15.14 30.37 19.00
CA ASP A 464 13.72 30.01 19.00
C ASP A 464 13.19 29.62 17.61
N SER A 465 14.05 29.65 16.59
CA SER A 465 13.66 29.37 15.20
C SER A 465 13.49 27.88 14.93
N LEU A 466 12.73 27.54 13.89
CA LEU A 466 12.67 26.16 13.40
C LEU A 466 13.96 25.76 12.69
N ALA A 467 14.61 26.70 11.99
CA ALA A 467 15.89 26.48 11.32
C ALA A 467 16.99 26.04 12.29
N GLU A 468 17.15 26.72 13.44
CA GLU A 468 18.13 26.35 14.46
C GLU A 468 17.89 24.94 15.01
N ARG A 469 16.62 24.60 15.27
CA ARG A 469 16.25 23.25 15.76
C ARG A 469 16.61 22.16 14.75
N ILE A 470 16.51 22.46 13.46
CA ILE A 470 16.90 21.56 12.37
C ILE A 470 18.42 21.40 12.33
N GLU A 471 19.19 22.49 12.37
CA GLU A 471 20.66 22.42 12.42
C GLU A 471 21.14 21.63 13.64
N ARG A 472 20.58 21.92 14.82
CA ARG A 472 20.89 21.16 16.04
C ARG A 472 20.57 19.68 15.92
N ALA A 473 19.45 19.31 15.30
CA ALA A 473 19.11 17.91 15.07
C ALA A 473 20.06 17.24 14.07
N GLN A 474 20.51 17.96 13.05
CA GLN A 474 21.53 17.49 12.10
C GLN A 474 22.89 17.31 12.76
N ASP A 475 23.29 18.22 13.65
CA ASP A 475 24.53 18.11 14.43
C ASP A 475 24.55 16.83 15.26
N VAL A 476 23.47 16.57 16.01
CA VAL A 476 23.32 15.35 16.81
C VAL A 476 23.45 14.09 15.95
N LEU A 477 22.81 14.06 14.77
CA LEU A 477 22.90 12.91 13.86
C LEU A 477 24.30 12.74 13.26
N ARG A 478 25.03 13.84 13.02
CA ARG A 478 26.42 13.81 12.54
C ARG A 478 27.39 13.28 13.59
N GLU A 479 27.11 13.48 14.87
CA GLU A 479 27.91 12.98 15.99
C GLU A 479 27.68 11.50 16.31
N CYS A 480 26.58 10.90 15.82
CA CYS A 480 26.31 9.48 16.03
C CYS A 480 27.37 8.55 15.40
N ARG A 481 27.55 7.37 15.99
CA ARG A 481 28.50 6.35 15.55
C ARG A 481 28.27 5.95 14.09
N ALA A 482 29.34 5.67 13.35
CA ALA A 482 29.28 5.22 11.96
C ALA A 482 28.32 4.03 11.77
N LEU A 483 28.38 3.05 12.68
CA LEU A 483 27.48 1.88 12.67
C LEU A 483 26.00 2.24 12.54
N VAL A 484 25.53 3.27 13.24
CA VAL A 484 24.10 3.59 13.27
C VAL A 484 23.68 4.55 12.17
N ARG A 485 24.59 5.42 11.70
CA ARG A 485 24.28 6.49 10.74
C ARG A 485 24.47 6.12 9.27
N GLU A 486 25.37 5.19 8.95
CA GLU A 486 25.70 4.88 7.56
C GLU A 486 24.57 4.07 6.87
N THR A 487 24.26 4.46 5.63
CA THR A 487 23.24 3.83 4.79
C THR A 487 23.82 3.11 3.56
N ASP A 488 25.04 3.47 3.17
CA ASP A 488 25.77 2.84 2.06
C ASP A 488 26.33 1.46 2.46
N PRO A 489 26.10 0.40 1.67
CA PRO A 489 26.52 -0.96 2.02
C PRO A 489 28.01 -1.10 2.36
N GLU A 490 28.92 -0.53 1.55
CA GLU A 490 30.35 -0.63 1.79
C GLU A 490 30.79 0.12 3.06
N ARG A 491 30.19 1.29 3.32
CA ARG A 491 30.46 2.05 4.55
C ARG A 491 29.93 1.34 5.79
N ILE A 492 28.81 0.65 5.67
CA ILE A 492 28.27 -0.18 6.76
C ILE A 492 29.24 -1.33 7.07
N GLU A 493 29.73 -2.06 6.07
CA GLU A 493 30.70 -3.15 6.27
C GLU A 493 31.99 -2.67 6.96
N ARG A 494 32.52 -1.50 6.54
CA ARG A 494 33.66 -0.88 7.22
C ARG A 494 33.34 -0.54 8.68
N ALA A 495 32.18 0.05 8.94
CA ALA A 495 31.75 0.39 10.29
C ALA A 495 31.53 -0.86 11.17
N ILE A 496 31.05 -1.96 10.61
CA ILE A 496 30.94 -3.27 11.28
C ILE A 496 32.33 -3.78 11.64
N THR A 497 33.26 -3.79 10.68
CA THR A 497 34.64 -4.26 10.90
C THR A 497 35.34 -3.47 12.02
N ASP A 498 35.26 -2.14 11.99
CA ASP A 498 35.85 -1.29 13.02
C ASP A 498 35.13 -1.45 14.38
N GLY A 499 33.81 -1.65 14.34
CA GLY A 499 33.01 -1.88 15.54
C GLY A 499 33.31 -3.22 16.23
N LEU A 500 33.54 -4.27 15.46
CA LEU A 500 33.90 -5.60 15.95
C LEU A 500 35.34 -5.63 16.48
N ARG A 501 36.28 -4.91 15.86
CA ARG A 501 37.65 -4.78 16.39
C ARG A 501 37.67 -4.17 17.79
N GLY A 502 36.92 -3.09 18.01
CA GLY A 502 36.80 -2.48 19.34
C GLY A 502 36.10 -3.37 20.37
N LEU A 503 35.21 -4.27 19.92
CA LEU A 503 34.58 -5.26 20.78
C LEU A 503 35.55 -6.42 21.13
N GLU A 504 36.33 -6.89 20.18
CA GLU A 504 37.38 -7.89 20.38
C GLU A 504 38.41 -7.41 21.41
N GLU A 505 38.85 -6.14 21.30
CA GLU A 505 39.74 -5.51 22.29
C GLU A 505 39.12 -5.46 23.70
N LEU A 506 37.80 -5.27 23.81
CA LEU A 506 37.07 -5.26 25.08
C LEU A 506 36.93 -6.67 25.68
N LEU A 507 36.69 -7.68 24.84
CA LEU A 507 36.45 -9.07 25.26
C LEU A 507 37.75 -9.85 25.51
N GLY A 508 38.84 -9.51 24.81
CA GLY A 508 40.09 -10.27 24.81
C GLY A 508 40.06 -11.54 23.93
N HIS A 509 39.00 -11.72 23.14
CA HIS A 509 38.81 -12.79 22.16
C HIS A 509 37.81 -12.35 21.08
N GLU A 510 37.75 -13.08 19.97
CA GLU A 510 36.80 -12.79 18.89
C GLU A 510 35.33 -12.86 19.38
N PRO A 511 34.46 -11.92 18.94
CA PRO A 511 33.03 -11.95 19.24
C PRO A 511 32.34 -13.21 18.70
N VAL A 512 31.34 -13.71 19.43
CA VAL A 512 30.58 -14.89 19.02
C VAL A 512 29.44 -14.50 18.06
N GLY A 513 29.41 -15.09 16.86
CA GLY A 513 28.38 -14.85 15.85
C GLY A 513 28.65 -13.67 14.92
N VAL A 514 27.76 -13.46 13.94
CA VAL A 514 27.83 -12.43 12.91
C VAL A 514 26.89 -11.28 13.24
N LEU A 515 27.43 -10.07 13.40
CA LEU A 515 26.65 -8.86 13.66
C LEU A 515 25.84 -8.46 12.42
N THR A 516 24.51 -8.50 12.53
CA THR A 516 23.58 -8.24 11.43
C THR A 516 22.56 -7.17 11.81
N ARG A 517 22.21 -6.31 10.84
CA ARG A 517 21.22 -5.24 10.99
C ARG A 517 19.86 -5.65 10.41
N PHE A 518 18.82 -5.63 11.23
CA PHE A 518 17.45 -5.97 10.87
C PHE A 518 16.53 -4.74 10.88
N PRO A 519 15.52 -4.67 10.00
CA PRO A 519 14.49 -3.64 10.08
C PRO A 519 13.65 -3.81 11.35
N ARG A 520 13.35 -2.71 12.05
CA ARG A 520 12.36 -2.70 13.14
C ARG A 520 10.94 -2.75 12.59
N GLU A 521 10.01 -3.18 13.43
CA GLU A 521 8.57 -3.12 13.16
C GLU A 521 8.16 -1.73 12.62
N PRO A 522 7.44 -1.65 11.49
CA PRO A 522 7.11 -0.38 10.88
C PRO A 522 6.07 0.42 11.69
N PHE A 523 6.09 1.74 11.51
CA PHE A 523 4.93 2.59 11.80
C PHE A 523 3.90 2.44 10.69
N HIS A 524 2.68 2.88 10.93
CA HIS A 524 1.60 2.75 9.96
C HIS A 524 0.81 4.04 9.84
N ARG A 525 0.61 4.50 8.61
CA ARG A 525 -0.31 5.60 8.27
C ARG A 525 -1.55 5.04 7.59
N PRO A 526 -2.73 5.65 7.75
CA PRO A 526 -3.93 5.15 7.09
C PRO A 526 -3.86 5.33 5.56
N THR A 527 -4.39 4.37 4.79
CA THR A 527 -4.58 4.50 3.34
C THR A 527 -5.61 5.57 3.02
N GLU A 528 -5.52 6.18 1.84
CA GLU A 528 -6.57 7.09 1.36
C GLU A 528 -7.81 6.29 0.90
N PRO A 529 -9.03 6.87 1.00
CA PRO A 529 -10.22 6.23 0.46
C PRO A 529 -10.06 5.95 -1.03
N VAL A 530 -10.52 4.80 -1.50
CA VAL A 530 -10.37 4.35 -2.89
C VAL A 530 -11.70 4.44 -3.62
N VAL A 531 -11.67 4.94 -4.84
CA VAL A 531 -12.78 4.92 -5.79
C VAL A 531 -12.47 3.98 -6.94
N LEU A 532 -13.49 3.24 -7.38
CA LEU A 532 -13.44 2.38 -8.55
C LEU A 532 -14.50 2.83 -9.56
N LEU A 533 -14.15 2.84 -10.84
CA LEU A 533 -15.07 3.16 -11.92
C LEU A 533 -15.12 1.98 -12.88
N ARG A 534 -16.32 1.41 -13.05
CA ARG A 534 -16.62 0.40 -14.06
C ARG A 534 -17.31 1.09 -15.24
N GLY A 535 -16.87 0.84 -16.47
CA GLY A 535 -17.44 1.43 -17.69
C GLY A 535 -16.94 2.84 -17.99
N ALA A 536 -15.71 3.16 -17.58
CA ALA A 536 -15.12 4.48 -17.80
C ALA A 536 -14.58 4.68 -19.24
N GLY A 537 -14.58 3.64 -20.08
CA GLY A 537 -14.07 3.70 -21.45
C GLY A 537 -12.55 3.71 -21.51
N THR A 538 -11.89 2.89 -20.70
CA THR A 538 -10.44 2.86 -20.50
C THR A 538 -9.69 1.90 -21.43
N ARG A 539 -10.29 1.52 -22.57
CA ARG A 539 -9.73 0.60 -23.58
C ARG A 539 -8.23 0.80 -23.82
N ARG A 540 -7.82 2.02 -24.21
CA ARG A 540 -6.43 2.33 -24.57
C ARG A 540 -5.47 2.33 -23.36
N LEU A 541 -5.99 2.49 -22.13
CA LEU A 541 -5.21 2.32 -20.90
C LEU A 541 -4.99 0.83 -20.58
N LEU A 542 -5.96 -0.04 -20.86
CA LEU A 542 -5.86 -1.49 -20.66
C LEU A 542 -4.99 -2.18 -21.73
N GLU A 543 -4.96 -1.62 -22.95
CA GLU A 543 -4.07 -2.07 -24.03
C GLU A 543 -2.58 -1.74 -23.76
N ASP A 544 -2.28 -0.81 -22.84
CA ASP A 544 -0.93 -0.49 -22.35
C ASP A 544 -0.40 -1.55 -21.36
N ARG A 545 -0.38 -2.82 -21.78
CA ARG A 545 0.21 -3.89 -20.96
C ARG A 545 1.69 -3.55 -20.66
N PRO A 546 2.17 -3.79 -19.42
CA PRO A 546 3.60 -3.78 -19.14
C PRO A 546 4.27 -4.91 -19.95
N GLY A 547 4.87 -4.58 -21.10
CA GLY A 547 5.45 -5.55 -22.03
C GLY A 547 6.29 -4.90 -23.14
N GLU A 548 6.85 -5.73 -24.01
CA GLU A 548 7.69 -5.33 -25.15
C GLU A 548 6.90 -4.63 -26.27
N LEU A 549 7.45 -3.54 -26.81
CA LEU A 549 6.95 -2.88 -28.02
C LEU A 549 7.56 -3.55 -29.25
N THR A 550 6.74 -4.17 -30.11
CA THR A 550 7.24 -4.81 -31.33
C THR A 550 7.54 -3.76 -32.41
N CYS A 551 8.74 -3.76 -32.96
CA CYS A 551 9.23 -2.84 -33.98
C CYS A 551 9.47 -3.56 -35.33
N ARG A 552 9.58 -2.78 -36.41
CA ARG A 552 9.88 -3.27 -37.77
C ARG A 552 11.13 -2.61 -38.34
N GLY A 553 11.78 -3.26 -39.32
CA GLY A 553 12.82 -2.62 -40.13
C GLY A 553 12.20 -1.73 -41.21
N GLY A 554 12.93 -0.72 -41.68
CA GLY A 554 12.48 0.15 -42.79
C GLY A 554 12.27 -0.60 -44.11
N GLY A 555 12.92 -1.75 -44.29
CA GLY A 555 12.66 -2.69 -45.39
C GLY A 555 11.40 -3.56 -45.21
N GLN A 556 10.67 -3.43 -44.11
CA GLN A 556 9.47 -4.23 -43.80
C GLN A 556 8.18 -3.40 -43.88
N THR A 557 8.14 -2.36 -44.72
CA THR A 557 6.93 -1.57 -45.00
C THR A 557 5.96 -2.34 -45.90
N VAL A 558 4.65 -2.08 -45.76
CA VAL A 558 3.63 -2.66 -46.62
C VAL A 558 3.81 -2.21 -48.07
N THR A 559 3.82 -3.17 -48.99
CA THR A 559 3.86 -2.90 -50.44
C THR A 559 2.54 -3.21 -51.13
N LYS A 560 1.79 -4.20 -50.60
CA LYS A 560 0.48 -4.61 -51.14
C LYS A 560 -0.46 -5.04 -50.02
N MET A 561 -1.75 -4.78 -50.24
CA MET A 561 -2.85 -5.38 -49.48
C MET A 561 -3.84 -6.01 -50.47
N ASP A 562 -4.30 -7.23 -50.17
CA ASP A 562 -5.13 -8.06 -51.05
C ASP A 562 -4.59 -8.18 -52.49
N GLY A 563 -3.26 -8.29 -52.60
CA GLY A 563 -2.53 -8.42 -53.87
C GLY A 563 -2.44 -7.12 -54.69
N ALA A 564 -3.09 -6.04 -54.26
CA ALA A 564 -3.06 -4.74 -54.92
C ALA A 564 -1.95 -3.84 -54.35
N ALA A 565 -1.15 -3.25 -55.24
CA ALA A 565 -0.22 -2.18 -54.87
C ALA A 565 -0.92 -0.82 -54.98
N SER A 566 -0.72 0.04 -53.98
CA SER A 566 -1.28 1.40 -53.97
C SER A 566 -0.20 2.43 -54.30
N ALA A 567 -0.49 3.33 -55.24
CA ALA A 567 0.42 4.41 -55.60
C ALA A 567 0.33 5.56 -54.56
N PRO A 568 1.43 5.99 -53.93
CA PRO A 568 1.39 7.03 -52.92
C PRO A 568 0.96 8.38 -53.49
N VAL A 569 0.11 9.11 -52.76
CA VAL A 569 -0.17 10.53 -53.06
C VAL A 569 0.85 11.37 -52.30
N VAL A 570 1.77 11.99 -53.03
CA VAL A 570 2.85 12.82 -52.44
C VAL A 570 2.33 14.24 -52.20
N PRO A 571 2.47 14.81 -50.98
CA PRO A 571 2.11 16.20 -50.71
C PRO A 571 3.01 17.19 -51.45
N ASP A 572 2.47 18.38 -51.76
CA ASP A 572 3.27 19.49 -52.27
C ASP A 572 4.35 19.93 -51.26
N GLY A 573 5.50 20.39 -51.76
CA GLY A 573 6.64 20.84 -50.93
C GLY A 573 7.57 19.73 -50.43
N PHE A 574 7.18 18.45 -50.55
CA PHE A 574 7.99 17.33 -50.04
C PHE A 574 9.37 17.23 -50.70
N ALA A 575 9.49 17.48 -52.01
CA ALA A 575 10.80 17.48 -52.69
C ALA A 575 11.75 18.55 -52.14
N THR A 576 11.22 19.69 -51.69
CA THR A 576 11.99 20.83 -51.18
C THR A 576 12.57 20.56 -49.79
N ILE A 577 11.85 19.84 -48.93
CA ILE A 577 12.27 19.59 -47.54
C ILE A 577 13.39 18.54 -47.43
N LEU A 578 13.48 17.61 -48.39
CA LEU A 578 14.49 16.53 -48.39
C LEU A 578 15.93 17.05 -48.34
N ASP A 579 16.17 18.23 -48.91
CA ASP A 579 17.50 18.87 -48.97
C ASP A 579 17.78 19.84 -47.81
N ARG A 580 16.82 20.08 -46.92
CA ARG A 580 16.95 21.04 -45.83
C ARG A 580 17.74 20.45 -44.63
N PRO A 581 18.44 21.31 -43.86
CA PRO A 581 19.03 20.92 -42.57
C PRO A 581 17.97 20.31 -41.64
N GLY A 582 18.36 19.34 -40.82
CA GLY A 582 17.43 18.58 -39.97
C GLY A 582 16.75 17.39 -40.66
N TRP A 583 16.74 17.36 -42.00
CA TRP A 583 16.33 16.20 -42.80
C TRP A 583 17.52 15.53 -43.48
N LYS A 584 18.29 16.32 -44.25
CA LYS A 584 19.39 15.84 -45.06
C LYS A 584 20.47 15.19 -44.20
N GLY A 585 20.79 13.93 -44.50
CA GLY A 585 21.78 13.16 -43.75
C GLY A 585 21.29 12.60 -42.41
N VAL A 586 20.06 12.93 -41.98
CA VAL A 586 19.46 12.51 -40.70
C VAL A 586 18.30 11.52 -40.92
N PHE A 587 17.34 11.85 -41.80
CA PHE A 587 16.26 10.93 -42.12
C PHE A 587 16.72 9.85 -43.13
N PRO A 588 16.37 8.57 -42.96
CA PRO A 588 16.75 7.51 -43.88
C PRO A 588 16.28 7.75 -45.32
N THR A 589 17.18 7.58 -46.30
CA THR A 589 16.92 7.78 -47.73
C THR A 589 15.75 6.92 -48.21
N ASP A 590 14.85 7.49 -49.04
CA ASP A 590 13.66 6.87 -49.65
C ASP A 590 12.59 6.30 -48.70
N LEU A 591 12.84 6.24 -47.38
CA LEU A 591 11.87 5.70 -46.41
C LEU A 591 10.53 6.44 -46.43
N HIS A 592 10.52 7.75 -46.67
CA HIS A 592 9.30 8.55 -46.77
C HIS A 592 8.38 8.06 -47.90
N LYS A 593 8.93 7.59 -49.03
CA LYS A 593 8.13 7.05 -50.14
C LYS A 593 7.47 5.72 -49.74
N ALA A 594 8.22 4.87 -49.04
CA ALA A 594 7.73 3.59 -48.54
C ALA A 594 6.62 3.79 -47.50
N LEU A 595 6.79 4.72 -46.55
CA LEU A 595 5.78 5.05 -45.55
C LEU A 595 4.50 5.65 -46.18
N LEU A 596 4.61 6.49 -47.20
CA LEU A 596 3.45 7.02 -47.93
C LEU A 596 2.72 5.95 -48.74
N ALA A 597 3.45 4.97 -49.30
CA ALA A 597 2.84 3.84 -50.01
C ALA A 597 2.08 2.94 -49.03
N GLU A 598 2.68 2.63 -47.87
CA GLU A 598 2.02 1.92 -46.76
C GLU A 598 0.78 2.68 -46.28
N PHE A 599 0.86 4.01 -46.13
CA PHE A 599 -0.29 4.84 -45.75
C PHE A 599 -1.44 4.74 -46.74
N THR A 600 -1.12 4.78 -48.03
CA THR A 600 -2.10 4.68 -49.11
C THR A 600 -2.75 3.30 -49.15
N ALA A 601 -1.96 2.23 -48.99
CA ALA A 601 -2.46 0.86 -48.95
C ALA A 601 -3.44 0.65 -47.77
N LEU A 602 -3.09 1.15 -46.58
CA LEU A 602 -3.95 1.10 -45.41
C LEU A 602 -5.22 1.95 -45.58
N ASP A 603 -5.12 3.13 -46.18
CA ASP A 603 -6.27 4.02 -46.43
C ASP A 603 -7.21 3.47 -47.52
N ASP A 604 -6.72 2.66 -48.45
CA ASP A 604 -7.54 1.94 -49.44
C ASP A 604 -8.28 0.74 -48.82
N HIS A 605 -7.78 0.19 -47.70
CA HIS A 605 -8.29 -1.02 -47.03
C HIS A 605 -8.75 -0.71 -45.60
N ARG A 606 -9.56 0.34 -45.42
CA ARG A 606 -10.12 0.71 -44.11
C ARG A 606 -10.96 -0.43 -43.55
N SER A 607 -10.75 -0.77 -42.28
CA SER A 607 -11.40 -1.92 -41.62
C SER A 607 -11.13 -3.25 -42.33
N PRO A 608 -9.85 -3.68 -42.44
CA PRO A 608 -9.48 -4.94 -43.07
C PRO A 608 -10.15 -6.12 -42.37
N GLN A 609 -10.59 -7.10 -43.15
CA GLN A 609 -11.16 -8.35 -42.64
C GLN A 609 -10.05 -9.26 -42.12
N ASP A 610 -10.40 -10.28 -41.32
CA ASP A 610 -9.40 -11.27 -40.84
C ASP A 610 -8.71 -12.03 -41.98
N THR A 611 -9.36 -12.09 -43.14
CA THR A 611 -8.86 -12.69 -44.39
C THR A 611 -8.03 -11.73 -45.25
N THR A 612 -8.02 -10.43 -44.96
CA THR A 612 -7.22 -9.45 -45.71
C THR A 612 -5.76 -9.82 -45.62
N THR A 613 -5.09 -9.90 -46.77
CA THR A 613 -3.69 -10.32 -46.87
C THR A 613 -2.76 -9.12 -47.04
N VAL A 614 -1.60 -9.14 -46.39
CA VAL A 614 -0.61 -8.06 -46.42
C VAL A 614 0.74 -8.60 -46.91
N SER A 615 1.35 -7.92 -47.87
CA SER A 615 2.72 -8.21 -48.33
C SER A 615 3.67 -7.09 -47.93
N PHE A 616 4.84 -7.47 -47.41
CA PHE A 616 5.88 -6.54 -46.96
C PHE A 616 7.01 -6.43 -48.00
N ALA A 617 7.87 -5.41 -47.88
CA ALA A 617 8.96 -5.20 -48.84
C ALA A 617 10.12 -6.19 -48.70
N ASP A 618 10.34 -6.75 -47.50
CA ASP A 618 11.39 -7.74 -47.20
C ASP A 618 11.01 -9.13 -47.71
N GLU A 619 9.72 -9.43 -47.77
CA GLU A 619 9.19 -10.72 -48.17
C GLU A 619 7.87 -10.60 -48.93
N ALA A 620 7.83 -11.17 -50.14
CA ALA A 620 6.64 -11.11 -51.00
C ALA A 620 5.49 -12.03 -50.55
N THR A 621 5.74 -12.99 -49.65
CA THR A 621 4.73 -13.91 -49.10
C THR A 621 3.66 -13.10 -48.38
N ALA A 622 2.40 -13.24 -48.79
CA ALA A 622 1.30 -12.52 -48.17
C ALA A 622 0.90 -13.18 -46.83
N VAL A 623 0.73 -12.37 -45.80
CA VAL A 623 0.36 -12.80 -44.44
C VAL A 623 -1.05 -12.29 -44.13
N PRO A 624 -1.97 -13.12 -43.59
CA PRO A 624 -3.28 -12.66 -43.17
C PRO A 624 -3.20 -11.65 -42.03
N TRP A 625 -4.03 -10.59 -42.08
CA TRP A 625 -4.12 -9.52 -41.08
C TRP A 625 -4.43 -10.03 -39.67
N SER A 626 -5.14 -11.16 -39.56
CA SER A 626 -5.46 -11.84 -38.30
C SER A 626 -4.26 -12.51 -37.62
N THR A 627 -3.13 -12.67 -38.31
CA THR A 627 -1.94 -13.39 -37.83
C THR A 627 -1.09 -12.52 -36.88
N THR A 628 -1.60 -12.24 -35.68
CA THR A 628 -0.92 -11.39 -34.69
C THR A 628 0.36 -12.01 -34.10
N SER A 629 0.64 -13.29 -34.39
CA SER A 629 1.92 -13.92 -34.08
C SER A 629 3.06 -13.48 -35.00
N ASP A 630 2.75 -12.93 -36.20
CA ASP A 630 3.77 -12.30 -37.05
C ASP A 630 4.10 -10.90 -36.50
N PRO A 631 5.37 -10.62 -36.14
CA PRO A 631 5.76 -9.36 -35.52
C PRO A 631 5.53 -8.14 -36.43
N ARG A 632 5.59 -8.32 -37.76
CA ARG A 632 5.33 -7.24 -38.73
C ARG A 632 3.87 -6.83 -38.70
N VAL A 633 2.96 -7.81 -38.69
CA VAL A 633 1.51 -7.56 -38.58
C VAL A 633 1.16 -6.98 -37.22
N ALA A 634 1.74 -7.50 -36.14
CA ALA A 634 1.51 -6.98 -34.78
C ALA A 634 1.91 -5.50 -34.65
N ALA A 635 3.11 -5.13 -35.12
CA ALA A 635 3.58 -3.75 -35.12
C ALA A 635 2.73 -2.85 -36.04
N LEU A 636 2.36 -3.34 -37.22
CA LEU A 636 1.48 -2.64 -38.17
C LEU A 636 0.09 -2.35 -37.58
N ARG A 637 -0.49 -3.31 -36.84
CA ARG A 637 -1.76 -3.12 -36.13
C ARG A 637 -1.65 -2.10 -35.02
N PHE A 638 -0.54 -2.06 -34.28
CA PHE A 638 -0.33 -1.10 -33.20
C PHE A 638 -0.18 0.34 -33.70
N GLN A 639 0.48 0.55 -34.84
CA GLN A 639 0.68 1.88 -35.45
C GLN A 639 -0.56 2.42 -36.17
N THR A 640 -1.59 1.62 -36.40
CA THR A 640 -2.73 1.96 -37.25
C THR A 640 -4.03 1.99 -36.46
N GLU A 641 -4.58 3.19 -36.30
CA GLU A 641 -5.88 3.41 -35.69
C GLU A 641 -6.97 3.55 -36.77
N TRP A 642 -8.04 2.75 -36.67
CA TRP A 642 -9.25 2.98 -37.45
C TRP A 642 -10.15 3.93 -36.69
N TRP A 643 -10.46 5.07 -37.31
CA TRP A 643 -10.99 6.19 -36.56
C TRP A 643 -12.36 5.88 -35.95
N ARG A 644 -12.43 6.14 -34.65
CA ARG A 644 -13.65 6.41 -33.88
C ARG A 644 -13.40 7.68 -33.11
N GLN A 645 -14.45 8.41 -32.77
CA GLN A 645 -14.30 9.63 -31.98
C GLN A 645 -13.66 9.27 -30.61
N PRO A 646 -12.42 9.69 -30.34
CA PRO A 646 -11.61 9.06 -29.32
C PRO A 646 -12.03 9.48 -27.92
N TRP A 647 -11.95 8.52 -27.00
CA TRP A 647 -12.01 8.75 -25.57
C TRP A 647 -10.87 8.01 -24.90
N THR A 648 -9.98 8.72 -24.21
CA THR A 648 -8.88 8.11 -23.46
C THR A 648 -8.73 8.77 -22.12
N PRO A 649 -9.47 8.29 -21.10
CA PRO A 649 -9.41 8.81 -19.74
C PRO A 649 -7.97 8.99 -19.26
N LEU A 650 -7.68 10.15 -18.68
CA LEU A 650 -6.36 10.47 -18.15
C LEU A 650 -6.46 10.93 -16.70
N TYR A 651 -7.36 11.87 -16.41
CA TYR A 651 -7.55 12.37 -15.06
C TYR A 651 -8.88 11.95 -14.46
N LEU A 652 -8.86 11.66 -13.17
CA LEU A 652 -10.01 11.71 -12.29
C LEU A 652 -9.93 13.00 -11.47
N CYS A 653 -10.92 13.88 -11.62
CA CYS A 653 -11.10 15.05 -10.78
C CYS A 653 -12.25 14.78 -9.82
N TRP A 654 -12.01 14.96 -8.53
CA TRP A 654 -12.97 14.66 -7.49
C TRP A 654 -13.07 15.80 -6.49
N SER A 655 -14.28 15.99 -5.96
CA SER A 655 -14.56 16.80 -4.78
C SER A 655 -15.44 15.99 -3.84
N ALA A 656 -15.15 16.05 -2.55
CA ALA A 656 -15.98 15.44 -1.52
C ALA A 656 -16.27 16.44 -0.40
N ASP A 657 -17.51 16.45 0.05
CA ASP A 657 -17.93 17.20 1.22
C ASP A 657 -17.77 16.29 2.44
N TYR A 658 -16.77 16.59 3.27
CA TYR A 658 -16.43 15.84 4.47
C TYR A 658 -17.05 16.46 5.72
N TYR A 659 -17.81 15.64 6.45
CA TYR A 659 -18.50 15.94 7.69
C TYR A 659 -17.73 15.28 8.85
N PRO A 660 -16.92 16.04 9.60
CA PRO A 660 -16.20 15.49 10.75
C PRO A 660 -17.18 15.05 11.84
N VAL A 661 -16.90 13.90 12.44
CA VAL A 661 -17.58 13.40 13.65
C VAL A 661 -16.53 13.35 14.76
N PRO A 662 -16.57 14.27 15.73
CA PRO A 662 -15.55 14.34 16.77
C PRO A 662 -15.55 13.05 17.59
N TYR A 663 -14.39 12.66 18.12
CA TYR A 663 -14.27 11.44 18.92
C TYR A 663 -15.15 11.50 20.18
N GLU A 664 -15.15 12.65 20.84
CA GLU A 664 -16.00 12.99 21.98
C GLU A 664 -17.09 13.99 21.56
N ASP A 665 -18.26 13.89 22.18
CA ASP A 665 -19.36 14.82 21.94
C ASP A 665 -18.99 16.22 22.43
N ARG A 666 -19.09 17.19 21.52
CA ARG A 666 -18.77 18.60 21.77
C ARG A 666 -20.02 19.44 22.06
N ARG A 667 -21.21 18.83 22.09
CA ARG A 667 -22.46 19.53 22.42
C ARG A 667 -22.48 19.86 23.92
N PRO A 668 -22.95 21.07 24.30
CA PRO A 668 -23.08 21.42 25.72
C PRO A 668 -23.95 20.42 26.49
N GLY A 669 -23.46 19.94 27.63
CA GLY A 669 -24.14 18.95 28.49
C GLY A 669 -23.86 17.48 28.16
N HIS A 670 -23.08 17.20 27.11
CA HIS A 670 -22.65 15.86 26.71
C HIS A 670 -21.12 15.71 26.71
N GLU A 671 -20.40 16.65 27.34
CA GLU A 671 -18.94 16.65 27.37
C GLU A 671 -18.40 15.36 28.00
N GLY A 672 -17.47 14.69 27.31
CA GLY A 672 -16.85 13.43 27.75
C GLY A 672 -17.55 12.16 27.28
N GLU A 673 -18.72 12.26 26.64
CA GLU A 673 -19.31 11.11 25.97
C GLU A 673 -18.59 10.78 24.65
N ARG A 674 -18.36 9.49 24.37
CA ARG A 674 -17.68 9.05 23.13
C ARG A 674 -18.67 8.81 22.01
N ASN A 675 -18.49 9.47 20.86
CA ASN A 675 -19.29 9.22 19.66
C ASN A 675 -18.93 7.88 19.00
N TRP A 676 -17.68 7.44 19.14
CA TRP A 676 -17.17 6.19 18.56
C TRP A 676 -16.92 5.14 19.64
N VAL A 677 -17.51 3.96 19.48
CA VAL A 677 -17.42 2.84 20.42
C VAL A 677 -16.74 1.66 19.73
N PHE A 678 -15.75 1.06 20.40
CA PHE A 678 -15.05 -0.12 19.90
C PHE A 678 -15.87 -1.38 20.22
N ASP A 679 -16.21 -2.18 19.21
CA ASP A 679 -16.98 -3.43 19.35
C ASP A 679 -16.11 -4.70 19.39
N GLY A 680 -14.78 -4.54 19.41
CA GLY A 680 -13.81 -5.64 19.32
C GLY A 680 -13.31 -5.91 17.89
N ARG A 681 -14.02 -5.43 16.86
CA ARG A 681 -13.68 -5.62 15.43
C ARG A 681 -13.58 -4.32 14.63
N ARG A 682 -14.18 -3.22 15.12
CA ARG A 682 -14.17 -1.89 14.50
C ARG A 682 -14.76 -0.84 15.46
N TYR A 683 -14.62 0.43 15.08
CA TYR A 683 -15.27 1.55 15.78
C TYR A 683 -16.62 1.87 15.16
N LEU A 684 -17.70 1.67 15.90
CA LEU A 684 -19.07 2.01 15.52
C LEU A 684 -19.40 3.44 15.95
N TRP A 685 -20.03 4.22 15.08
CA TRP A 685 -20.60 5.52 15.44
C TRP A 685 -21.99 5.34 16.07
N ARG A 686 -22.25 5.99 17.20
CA ARG A 686 -23.58 5.97 17.88
C ARG A 686 -24.71 6.65 17.09
N GLY A 687 -24.39 7.34 15.98
CA GLY A 687 -25.37 8.12 15.20
C GLY A 687 -25.71 9.50 15.82
N GLU A 688 -25.00 9.92 16.85
CA GLU A 688 -25.20 11.17 17.60
C GLU A 688 -23.90 11.99 17.72
N GLY A 689 -23.97 13.19 18.32
CA GLY A 689 -22.79 14.01 18.64
C GLY A 689 -22.17 14.80 17.49
N HIS A 690 -22.87 14.91 16.36
CA HIS A 690 -22.52 15.86 15.29
C HIS A 690 -23.14 17.23 15.59
N VAL A 691 -22.41 18.32 15.32
CA VAL A 691 -22.66 19.67 15.86
C VAL A 691 -23.79 20.45 15.15
N ALA A 692 -24.71 19.78 14.46
CA ALA A 692 -25.80 20.48 13.79
C ALA A 692 -26.85 20.93 14.83
N LYS A 693 -27.06 22.25 14.96
CA LYS A 693 -28.27 22.77 15.60
C LYS A 693 -29.47 22.38 14.74
N LYS A 694 -30.63 22.14 15.36
CA LYS A 694 -31.86 21.79 14.64
C LYS A 694 -32.19 22.87 13.60
N GLY A 695 -32.01 22.54 12.31
CA GLY A 695 -32.27 23.42 11.17
C GLY A 695 -31.03 23.98 10.44
N ASP A 696 -29.84 23.91 11.03
CA ASP A 696 -28.59 24.36 10.38
C ASP A 696 -27.92 23.20 9.61
N PRO A 697 -27.29 23.46 8.45
CA PRO A 697 -26.50 22.44 7.75
C PRO A 697 -25.32 22.00 8.63
N PRO A 698 -25.02 20.68 8.73
CA PRO A 698 -23.84 20.24 9.46
C PRO A 698 -22.59 20.87 8.83
N PRO A 699 -21.66 21.39 9.65
CA PRO A 699 -20.43 21.97 9.13
C PRO A 699 -19.68 20.91 8.35
N PHE A 700 -19.20 21.27 7.15
CA PHE A 700 -18.41 20.38 6.30
C PHE A 700 -17.24 21.12 5.68
N HIS A 701 -16.28 20.33 5.23
CA HIS A 701 -15.12 20.80 4.51
C HIS A 701 -15.07 20.13 3.15
N THR A 702 -14.99 20.92 2.09
CA THR A 702 -14.77 20.37 0.76
C THR A 702 -13.28 20.08 0.58
N VAL A 703 -13.00 18.81 0.35
CA VAL A 703 -11.70 18.29 -0.08
C VAL A 703 -11.79 17.95 -1.57
N ASN A 704 -10.70 18.11 -2.32
CA ASN A 704 -10.69 17.84 -3.76
C ASN A 704 -9.30 17.41 -4.24
N GLY A 705 -9.26 16.77 -5.41
CA GLY A 705 -8.01 16.31 -5.99
C GLY A 705 -8.13 16.02 -7.48
N ARG A 706 -6.97 15.92 -8.12
CA ARG A 706 -6.80 15.49 -9.51
C ARG A 706 -5.78 14.36 -9.51
N ILE A 707 -6.17 13.21 -10.04
CA ILE A 707 -5.41 11.96 -9.99
C ILE A 707 -5.26 11.44 -11.40
N LEU A 708 -4.09 10.91 -11.75
CA LEU A 708 -3.89 10.19 -13.01
C LEU A 708 -4.53 8.80 -12.92
N LEU A 709 -5.34 8.43 -13.91
CA LEU A 709 -6.00 7.14 -13.97
C LEU A 709 -5.00 6.04 -14.36
N SER A 710 -5.09 4.89 -13.68
CA SER A 710 -4.30 3.69 -13.97
C SER A 710 -5.16 2.42 -13.86
N PRO A 711 -4.89 1.38 -14.67
CA PRO A 711 -5.57 0.08 -14.63
C PRO A 711 -5.00 -0.91 -13.59
N HIS A 712 -4.23 -0.45 -12.60
CA HIS A 712 -3.40 -1.31 -11.74
C HIS A 712 -4.17 -2.44 -11.03
N ALA A 713 -5.39 -2.19 -10.54
CA ALA A 713 -6.18 -3.19 -9.83
C ALA A 713 -6.53 -4.42 -10.69
N VAL A 714 -6.86 -4.22 -11.97
CA VAL A 714 -7.24 -5.30 -12.89
C VAL A 714 -6.00 -6.12 -13.29
N HIS A 715 -4.87 -5.44 -13.54
CA HIS A 715 -3.61 -6.11 -13.81
C HIS A 715 -3.17 -7.00 -12.64
N ASN A 716 -3.24 -6.49 -11.40
CA ASN A 716 -2.91 -7.27 -10.20
C ASN A 716 -3.79 -8.51 -10.03
N LEU A 717 -5.11 -8.40 -10.28
CA LEU A 717 -6.00 -9.56 -10.22
C LEU A 717 -5.69 -10.57 -11.32
N ALA A 718 -5.38 -10.11 -12.53
CA ALA A 718 -4.99 -10.95 -13.65
C ALA A 718 -3.65 -11.67 -13.41
N ASP A 719 -2.66 -10.99 -12.81
CA ASP A 719 -1.39 -11.58 -12.39
C ASP A 719 -1.60 -12.68 -11.34
N ARG A 720 -2.41 -12.40 -10.30
CA ARG A 720 -2.73 -13.37 -9.25
C ARG A 720 -3.49 -14.58 -9.80
N TYR A 721 -4.43 -14.38 -10.71
CA TYR A 721 -5.16 -15.46 -11.37
C TYR A 721 -4.24 -16.32 -12.24
N ARG A 722 -3.28 -15.73 -12.97
CA ARG A 722 -2.27 -16.49 -13.71
C ARG A 722 -1.42 -17.35 -12.79
N HIS A 723 -0.88 -16.77 -11.72
CA HIS A 723 -0.11 -17.53 -10.73
C HIS A 723 -0.95 -18.65 -10.10
N LEU A 724 -2.23 -18.39 -9.80
CA LEU A 724 -3.14 -19.40 -9.28
C LEU A 724 -3.32 -20.54 -10.26
N LYS A 725 -3.57 -20.24 -11.54
CA LYS A 725 -3.72 -21.25 -12.60
C LYS A 725 -2.47 -22.11 -12.77
N ASP A 726 -1.30 -21.50 -12.67
CA ASP A 726 -0.01 -22.18 -12.82
C ASP A 726 0.36 -23.03 -11.58
N ALA A 727 -0.04 -22.59 -10.37
CA ALA A 727 0.20 -23.26 -9.10
C ALA A 727 -0.86 -24.33 -8.73
N ALA A 728 -2.00 -24.36 -9.42
CA ALA A 728 -3.20 -25.14 -9.04
C ALA A 728 -3.07 -26.66 -9.20
N ARG A 729 -2.44 -27.34 -8.24
CA ARG A 729 -2.82 -28.71 -7.86
C ARG A 729 -3.76 -28.66 -6.65
N GLY A 730 -5.07 -28.49 -6.86
CA GLY A 730 -6.08 -28.72 -5.80
C GLY A 730 -7.24 -27.72 -5.63
N GLN A 731 -7.29 -26.62 -6.39
CA GLN A 731 -8.38 -25.63 -6.28
C GLN A 731 -9.62 -26.03 -7.11
N ASP A 732 -10.81 -25.64 -6.65
CA ASP A 732 -12.10 -25.94 -7.30
C ASP A 732 -12.17 -25.31 -8.71
N PRO A 733 -12.33 -26.12 -9.78
CA PRO A 733 -12.50 -25.62 -11.14
C PRO A 733 -13.64 -24.61 -11.30
N ALA A 734 -14.74 -24.77 -10.55
CA ALA A 734 -15.87 -23.84 -10.61
C ALA A 734 -15.50 -22.45 -10.08
N PHE A 735 -14.67 -22.39 -9.02
CA PHE A 735 -14.15 -21.13 -8.52
C PHE A 735 -13.16 -20.46 -9.50
N LEU A 736 -12.31 -21.24 -10.18
CA LEU A 736 -11.42 -20.69 -11.22
C LEU A 736 -12.22 -20.11 -12.39
N GLU A 737 -13.27 -20.80 -12.83
CA GLU A 737 -14.18 -20.30 -13.87
C GLU A 737 -14.90 -19.02 -13.40
N PHE A 738 -15.35 -18.98 -12.15
CA PHE A 738 -15.95 -17.80 -11.54
C PHE A 738 -15.00 -16.58 -11.57
N VAL A 739 -13.74 -16.75 -11.18
CA VAL A 739 -12.74 -15.67 -11.22
C VAL A 739 -12.43 -15.25 -12.67
N SER A 740 -12.35 -16.21 -13.62
CA SER A 740 -12.17 -15.91 -15.05
C SER A 740 -13.28 -15.01 -15.58
N LYS A 741 -14.55 -15.33 -15.26
CA LYS A 741 -15.72 -14.53 -15.68
C LYS A 741 -15.68 -13.10 -15.12
N ILE A 742 -15.24 -12.93 -13.87
CA ILE A 742 -15.04 -11.59 -13.27
C ILE A 742 -13.94 -10.82 -14.02
N LEU A 743 -12.81 -11.48 -14.31
CA LEU A 743 -11.69 -10.88 -15.02
C LEU A 743 -12.04 -10.50 -16.46
N GLU A 744 -12.77 -11.35 -17.16
CA GLU A 744 -13.29 -11.07 -18.51
C GLU A 744 -14.22 -9.85 -18.48
N ASN A 745 -15.11 -9.77 -17.47
CA ASN A 745 -15.95 -8.59 -17.30
C ASN A 745 -15.10 -7.33 -17.08
N PHE A 746 -14.17 -7.33 -16.12
CA PHE A 746 -13.38 -6.13 -15.80
C PHE A 746 -12.36 -5.71 -16.87
N ASN A 747 -12.06 -6.56 -17.86
CA ASN A 747 -11.15 -6.25 -18.96
C ASN A 747 -11.85 -5.90 -20.28
N ASP A 748 -13.17 -6.06 -20.39
CA ASP A 748 -13.90 -5.86 -21.65
C ASP A 748 -14.39 -4.41 -21.81
N ALA A 749 -13.52 -3.56 -22.37
CA ALA A 749 -13.88 -2.18 -22.68
C ALA A 749 -14.86 -2.06 -23.85
N GLU A 750 -15.01 -3.08 -24.71
CA GLU A 750 -15.98 -3.06 -25.82
C GLU A 750 -17.41 -3.26 -25.33
N LYS A 751 -17.58 -4.00 -24.23
CA LYS A 751 -18.86 -4.14 -23.51
C LYS A 751 -19.08 -3.08 -22.42
N GLY A 752 -18.17 -2.12 -22.27
CA GLY A 752 -18.29 -1.06 -21.26
C GLY A 752 -18.15 -1.56 -19.82
N THR A 753 -17.41 -2.64 -19.59
CA THR A 753 -17.25 -3.23 -18.25
C THR A 753 -15.84 -3.07 -17.67
N ASP A 754 -15.01 -2.26 -18.34
CA ASP A 754 -13.65 -1.93 -17.94
C ASP A 754 -13.58 -1.30 -16.53
N LEU A 755 -12.63 -1.73 -15.71
CA LEU A 755 -12.48 -1.26 -14.34
C LEU A 755 -11.19 -0.47 -14.13
N VAL A 756 -11.31 0.74 -13.55
CA VAL A 756 -10.18 1.48 -13.00
C VAL A 756 -10.35 1.71 -11.51
N SER A 757 -9.24 1.73 -10.77
CA SER A 757 -9.23 1.99 -9.33
C SER A 757 -8.22 3.08 -9.04
N GLN A 758 -8.59 4.07 -8.22
CA GLN A 758 -7.73 5.16 -7.79
C GLN A 758 -7.99 5.53 -6.33
N ALA A 759 -6.91 5.70 -5.58
CA ALA A 759 -6.95 6.32 -4.26
C ALA A 759 -7.26 7.82 -4.41
N LEU A 760 -8.09 8.38 -3.52
CA LEU A 760 -8.40 9.81 -3.45
C LEU A 760 -7.23 10.56 -2.81
N ASP A 761 -6.08 10.55 -3.49
CA ASP A 761 -4.81 11.04 -2.96
C ASP A 761 -4.91 12.46 -2.42
N GLY A 762 -4.36 12.67 -1.23
CA GLY A 762 -4.39 13.94 -0.52
C GLY A 762 -5.69 14.22 0.24
N PHE A 763 -6.64 13.28 0.30
CA PHE A 763 -7.85 13.41 1.12
C PHE A 763 -7.50 13.63 2.59
N SER A 764 -6.71 12.74 3.20
CA SER A 764 -6.37 12.80 4.63
C SER A 764 -5.47 14.01 4.93
N ALA A 765 -4.55 14.35 4.02
CA ALA A 765 -3.69 15.52 4.15
C ALA A 765 -4.49 16.84 4.25
N GLN A 766 -5.56 16.98 3.45
CA GLN A 766 -6.43 18.17 3.44
C GLN A 766 -7.21 18.37 4.74
N LEU A 767 -7.43 17.31 5.53
CA LEU A 767 -8.05 17.42 6.86
C LEU A 767 -7.15 18.13 7.89
N THR A 768 -5.86 18.32 7.57
CA THR A 768 -4.90 19.07 8.38
C THR A 768 -4.44 20.38 7.73
N GLY A 769 -5.07 20.78 6.61
CA GLY A 769 -4.74 22.00 5.87
C GLY A 769 -3.58 21.86 4.88
N ARG A 770 -3.24 20.65 4.43
CA ARG A 770 -2.20 20.36 3.42
C ARG A 770 -2.81 19.90 2.09
N GLU A 771 -2.10 20.08 0.98
CA GLU A 771 -2.47 19.58 -0.35
C GLU A 771 -1.30 18.78 -0.94
N SER A 772 -1.61 17.73 -1.72
CA SER A 772 -0.62 16.92 -2.42
C SER A 772 -0.32 17.57 -3.77
N LEU A 773 0.74 18.38 -3.84
CA LEU A 773 1.16 19.07 -5.06
C LEU A 773 2.68 19.04 -5.13
N LEU A 774 3.23 18.49 -6.21
CA LEU A 774 4.65 18.61 -6.52
C LEU A 774 4.97 20.07 -6.79
N ARG A 775 5.64 20.73 -5.84
CA ARG A 775 6.18 22.07 -6.02
C ARG A 775 7.69 22.03 -5.84
N PRO A 776 8.45 22.80 -6.63
CA PRO A 776 9.89 22.74 -6.52
C PRO A 776 10.33 23.23 -5.13
N THR A 777 11.38 22.60 -4.61
CA THR A 777 11.93 22.92 -3.30
C THR A 777 12.59 24.31 -3.38
N PRO A 778 12.37 25.21 -2.42
CA PRO A 778 12.95 26.53 -2.45
C PRO A 778 14.46 26.38 -2.19
N GLU A 779 15.30 27.22 -2.81
CA GLU A 779 16.75 27.26 -2.50
C GLU A 779 17.06 27.84 -1.10
N LEU A 780 16.10 27.79 -0.16
CA LEU A 780 16.35 28.04 1.25
C LEU A 780 17.58 27.24 1.69
N LYS A 781 18.59 27.95 2.21
CA LYS A 781 19.88 27.45 2.73
C LYS A 781 20.01 25.93 2.62
N LYS A 782 20.61 25.47 1.52
CA LYS A 782 20.79 24.04 1.18
C LYS A 782 21.09 23.22 2.44
N GLY A 783 20.18 22.31 2.80
CA GLY A 783 20.29 21.46 3.99
C GLY A 783 19.15 21.59 5.00
N LEU A 784 18.40 22.69 5.03
CA LEU A 784 17.34 22.90 6.05
C LEU A 784 15.98 22.28 5.72
N VAL A 785 15.70 21.98 4.45
CA VAL A 785 14.42 21.42 3.99
C VAL A 785 14.71 20.08 3.32
N SER A 786 13.90 19.07 3.62
CA SER A 786 14.00 17.77 2.95
C SER A 786 13.63 17.91 1.47
N PRO A 787 14.45 17.39 0.54
CA PRO A 787 14.10 17.37 -0.89
C PRO A 787 12.92 16.44 -1.19
N ASP A 788 12.61 15.47 -0.32
CA ASP A 788 11.68 14.37 -0.58
C ASP A 788 10.24 14.61 -0.07
N TYR A 789 9.93 15.79 0.46
CA TYR A 789 8.60 16.08 0.98
C TYR A 789 7.67 16.66 -0.10
N ALA A 790 6.66 15.87 -0.49
CA ALA A 790 5.75 16.17 -1.60
C ALA A 790 4.47 16.95 -1.24
N TYR A 791 4.28 17.35 0.02
CA TYR A 791 3.07 18.06 0.45
C TYR A 791 3.30 19.55 0.64
N GLU A 792 2.28 20.34 0.36
CA GLU A 792 2.31 21.80 0.47
C GLU A 792 1.19 22.29 1.37
N PRO A 793 1.35 23.45 2.04
CA PRO A 793 0.23 24.07 2.73
C PRO A 793 -0.86 24.42 1.71
N ARG A 794 -2.11 24.11 2.05
CA ARG A 794 -3.28 24.50 1.27
C ARG A 794 -3.27 26.00 1.07
N LEU A 795 -3.47 26.45 -0.17
CA LEU A 795 -3.59 27.88 -0.43
C LEU A 795 -4.84 28.40 0.30
N PHE A 796 -4.65 29.42 1.13
CA PHE A 796 -5.70 29.99 1.95
C PHE A 796 -6.19 31.30 1.35
N TYR A 797 -7.44 31.64 1.62
CA TYR A 797 -8.06 32.85 1.10
C TYR A 797 -8.58 33.70 2.26
N THR A 798 -8.39 35.02 2.15
CA THR A 798 -9.17 35.99 2.92
C THR A 798 -10.47 36.21 2.16
N GLY A 799 -11.65 36.13 2.79
CA GLY A 799 -12.93 36.28 2.08
C GLY A 799 -13.00 37.54 1.20
N SER A 800 -13.80 37.52 0.14
CA SER A 800 -13.89 38.59 -0.90
C SER A 800 -14.35 39.96 -0.40
N LYS A 801 -14.84 40.05 0.84
CA LYS A 801 -15.09 41.27 1.63
C LYS A 801 -14.89 40.91 3.11
N PRO A 802 -13.67 40.95 3.66
CA PRO A 802 -13.44 40.47 5.02
C PRO A 802 -14.16 41.40 6.01
N LYS A 803 -15.21 40.90 6.67
CA LYS A 803 -15.69 41.51 7.92
C LYS A 803 -14.57 41.36 8.95
N ALA A 804 -14.34 42.40 9.75
CA ALA A 804 -13.38 42.30 10.84
C ALA A 804 -13.75 41.08 11.72
N PRO A 805 -12.80 40.15 11.96
CA PRO A 805 -13.06 39.02 12.85
C PRO A 805 -13.26 39.52 14.29
N LYS A 806 -13.73 38.64 15.17
CA LYS A 806 -13.96 38.97 16.59
C LYS A 806 -12.70 39.52 17.27
N ASP A 807 -11.53 39.00 16.90
CA ASP A 807 -10.22 39.50 17.28
C ASP A 807 -9.44 39.92 16.02
N PRO A 808 -9.47 41.21 15.63
CA PRO A 808 -8.85 41.71 14.42
C PRO A 808 -7.34 41.90 14.51
N ASP A 809 -6.72 41.78 15.69
CA ASP A 809 -5.30 42.02 15.88
C ASP A 809 -4.45 40.86 15.42
N ASP A 810 -4.95 39.64 15.58
CA ASP A 810 -4.36 38.43 15.01
C ASP A 810 -4.55 38.39 13.48
N PRO A 811 -3.47 38.44 12.67
CA PRO A 811 -3.56 38.30 11.23
C PRO A 811 -4.18 36.98 10.76
N GLU A 812 -4.06 35.89 11.52
CA GLU A 812 -4.59 34.58 11.13
C GLU A 812 -6.12 34.55 11.17
N ASN A 813 -6.75 35.38 12.00
CA ASN A 813 -8.21 35.51 12.07
C ASN A 813 -8.83 36.16 10.82
N TRP A 814 -8.00 36.78 9.95
CA TRP A 814 -8.44 37.34 8.67
C TRP A 814 -8.51 36.30 7.54
N ILE A 815 -7.99 35.10 7.79
CA ILE A 815 -7.95 33.99 6.84
C ILE A 815 -9.20 33.10 7.05
N ARG A 816 -9.77 32.56 5.96
CA ARG A 816 -10.83 31.55 6.08
C ARG A 816 -10.25 30.32 6.81
N PRO A 817 -10.89 29.84 7.90
CA PRO A 817 -10.37 28.70 8.66
C PRO A 817 -10.13 27.49 7.77
N LEU A 818 -8.93 26.93 7.85
CA LEU A 818 -8.62 25.65 7.22
C LEU A 818 -9.33 24.52 7.97
N PRO A 819 -9.70 23.41 7.30
CA PRO A 819 -10.17 22.20 7.97
C PRO A 819 -9.13 21.76 9.01
N ALA A 820 -9.52 21.68 10.28
CA ALA A 820 -8.55 21.53 11.38
C ALA A 820 -9.14 20.72 12.55
N GLU A 821 -9.55 19.49 12.28
CA GLU A 821 -10.03 18.56 13.31
C GLU A 821 -8.92 17.63 13.81
N GLY A 822 -7.86 17.42 13.01
CA GLY A 822 -6.66 16.65 13.37
C GLY A 822 -6.85 15.13 13.39
N LEU A 823 -8.06 14.60 13.56
CA LEU A 823 -8.36 13.17 13.49
C LEU A 823 -9.22 12.87 12.24
N ARG A 824 -8.88 11.82 11.48
CA ARG A 824 -9.77 11.34 10.41
C ARG A 824 -10.85 10.47 11.05
N ALA A 825 -12.02 11.05 11.28
CA ALA A 825 -13.20 10.39 11.81
C ALA A 825 -14.43 11.17 11.35
N GLY A 826 -15.28 10.56 10.52
CA GLY A 826 -16.42 11.26 9.97
C GLY A 826 -17.07 10.57 8.80
N GLN A 827 -17.91 11.32 8.08
CA GLN A 827 -18.60 10.84 6.88
C GLN A 827 -18.35 11.80 5.73
N PHE A 828 -18.45 11.32 4.48
CA PHE A 828 -18.35 12.20 3.32
C PHE A 828 -19.30 11.78 2.20
N VAL A 829 -19.55 12.72 1.30
CA VAL A 829 -20.29 12.52 0.05
C VAL A 829 -19.42 13.03 -1.09
N ILE A 830 -19.29 12.26 -2.17
CA ILE A 830 -18.65 12.73 -3.41
C ILE A 830 -19.60 13.75 -4.04
N SER A 831 -19.24 15.03 -3.96
CA SER A 831 -20.05 16.14 -4.46
C SER A 831 -19.81 16.38 -5.95
N ARG A 832 -18.58 16.12 -6.42
CA ARG A 832 -18.20 16.18 -7.83
C ARG A 832 -17.27 15.03 -8.19
N LEU A 833 -17.52 14.39 -9.32
CA LEU A 833 -16.65 13.39 -9.95
C LEU A 833 -16.64 13.61 -11.45
N MET A 834 -15.45 13.80 -12.03
CA MET A 834 -15.27 14.10 -13.44
C MET A 834 -14.09 13.31 -13.98
N ILE A 835 -14.32 12.57 -15.06
CA ILE A 835 -13.26 11.90 -15.82
C ILE A 835 -12.88 12.84 -16.96
N ILE A 836 -11.58 13.05 -17.16
CA ILE A 836 -11.08 13.93 -18.22
C ILE A 836 -10.09 13.14 -19.05
N ASP A 837 -10.30 13.15 -20.36
CA ASP A 837 -9.44 12.44 -21.29
C ASP A 837 -8.19 13.24 -21.68
N ARG A 838 -7.31 12.62 -22.47
CA ARG A 838 -6.08 13.25 -22.99
C ARG A 838 -6.30 14.55 -23.75
N TYR A 839 -7.45 14.75 -24.40
CA TYR A 839 -7.79 15.97 -25.12
C TYR A 839 -8.47 17.01 -24.21
N GLY A 840 -8.67 16.71 -22.94
CA GLY A 840 -9.43 17.53 -22.03
C GLY A 840 -10.95 17.47 -22.29
N ARG A 841 -11.46 16.47 -23.02
CA ARG A 841 -12.89 16.16 -23.00
C ARG A 841 -13.24 15.69 -21.60
N ALA A 842 -14.34 16.20 -21.06
CA ALA A 842 -14.77 15.89 -19.71
C ALA A 842 -16.08 15.09 -19.72
N CYS A 843 -16.12 14.04 -18.92
CA CYS A 843 -17.29 13.27 -18.56
C CYS A 843 -17.61 13.56 -17.09
N ALA A 844 -18.61 14.40 -16.85
CA ALA A 844 -19.02 14.82 -15.52
C ALA A 844 -19.94 13.76 -14.90
N VAL A 845 -19.33 12.73 -14.31
CA VAL A 845 -20.00 11.57 -13.70
C VAL A 845 -21.04 12.01 -12.66
N ASP A 846 -20.59 12.82 -11.71
CA ASP A 846 -21.41 13.46 -10.68
C ASP A 846 -21.07 14.96 -10.61
N THR A 847 -22.06 15.84 -10.70
CA THR A 847 -21.85 17.31 -10.65
C THR A 847 -22.47 17.97 -9.43
N GLU A 848 -21.97 19.16 -9.07
CA GLU A 848 -22.52 19.97 -7.97
C GLU A 848 -23.96 20.44 -8.24
N ASP A 849 -24.39 20.56 -9.50
CA ASP A 849 -25.75 20.99 -9.84
C ASP A 849 -26.81 19.91 -9.54
N GLY A 850 -26.39 18.66 -9.33
CA GLY A 850 -27.22 17.56 -8.84
C GLY A 850 -27.55 17.63 -7.34
N ARG A 851 -27.36 18.79 -6.69
CA ARG A 851 -27.47 19.01 -5.23
C ARG A 851 -28.80 18.57 -4.59
N ASP A 852 -29.83 18.28 -5.36
CA ASP A 852 -31.13 17.74 -4.88
C ASP A 852 -31.65 16.54 -5.71
N ARG A 853 -30.80 15.84 -6.46
CA ARG A 853 -31.17 14.67 -7.29
C ARG A 853 -30.22 13.48 -7.09
N PRO A 854 -30.21 12.83 -5.92
CA PRO A 854 -29.40 11.63 -5.70
C PRO A 854 -29.77 10.48 -6.66
N ASP A 855 -30.99 10.50 -7.20
CA ASP A 855 -31.52 9.57 -8.20
C ASP A 855 -30.90 9.70 -9.60
N LEU A 856 -30.29 10.85 -9.92
CA LEU A 856 -29.63 11.10 -11.22
C LEU A 856 -28.10 10.94 -11.18
N LYS A 857 -27.58 10.54 -10.02
CA LYS A 857 -26.16 10.28 -9.79
C LYS A 857 -25.79 8.87 -10.28
N VAL A 858 -24.52 8.63 -10.61
CA VAL A 858 -24.04 7.29 -10.99
C VAL A 858 -24.32 6.27 -9.88
N GLU A 859 -24.68 5.03 -10.20
CA GLU A 859 -24.91 4.01 -9.16
C GLU A 859 -23.66 3.85 -8.29
N LEU A 860 -23.83 3.93 -6.96
CA LEU A 860 -22.75 3.83 -5.99
C LEU A 860 -22.84 2.51 -5.23
N THR A 861 -21.77 1.73 -5.31
CA THR A 861 -21.55 0.51 -4.53
C THR A 861 -20.52 0.78 -3.44
N ARG A 862 -20.93 0.57 -2.19
CA ARG A 862 -20.05 0.72 -1.02
C ARG A 862 -19.57 -0.65 -0.56
N SER A 863 -18.28 -0.76 -0.27
CA SER A 863 -17.80 -1.89 0.53
C SER A 863 -18.29 -1.79 1.99
N ALA A 864 -18.20 -2.89 2.74
CA ALA A 864 -18.61 -2.93 4.14
C ALA A 864 -17.76 -2.00 5.05
N THR A 865 -16.56 -1.60 4.63
CA THR A 865 -15.66 -0.76 5.43
C THR A 865 -16.06 0.71 5.46
N VAL A 866 -16.64 1.19 4.36
CA VAL A 866 -17.10 2.59 4.21
C VAL A 866 -18.62 2.74 4.26
N THR A 867 -19.36 1.64 4.41
CA THR A 867 -20.80 1.69 4.68
C THR A 867 -21.05 2.29 6.08
N PRO A 868 -21.93 3.31 6.22
CA PRO A 868 -22.35 3.83 7.52
C PRO A 868 -22.88 2.75 8.46
N ASP A 869 -22.74 2.94 9.76
CA ASP A 869 -23.27 1.99 10.73
C ASP A 869 -24.82 2.08 10.82
N ASP A 870 -25.44 1.12 11.51
CA ASP A 870 -26.88 1.13 11.75
C ASP A 870 -27.24 1.97 12.97
N ARG A 871 -28.31 2.77 12.90
CA ARG A 871 -28.88 3.44 14.09
C ARG A 871 -29.41 2.44 15.11
N THR A 872 -30.06 1.40 14.60
CA THR A 872 -30.47 0.24 15.39
C THR A 872 -29.47 -0.89 15.10
N PRO A 873 -28.59 -1.24 16.04
CA PRO A 873 -27.55 -2.25 15.82
C PRO A 873 -28.11 -3.54 15.20
N GLY A 874 -27.51 -3.99 14.09
CA GLY A 874 -27.88 -5.22 13.41
C GLY A 874 -29.07 -5.10 12.45
N SER A 875 -29.60 -3.90 12.21
CA SER A 875 -30.70 -3.70 11.25
C SER A 875 -30.28 -3.78 9.77
N GLY A 876 -28.99 -3.64 9.47
CA GLY A 876 -28.43 -3.67 8.11
C GLY A 876 -28.85 -2.49 7.24
N LYS A 877 -29.42 -1.43 7.81
CA LYS A 877 -29.95 -0.26 7.10
C LYS A 877 -28.90 0.78 6.75
N ALA A 878 -27.76 0.79 7.44
CA ALA A 878 -26.69 1.78 7.24
C ALA A 878 -27.21 3.24 7.32
N ASP A 879 -28.11 3.52 8.26
CA ASP A 879 -28.88 4.76 8.37
C ASP A 879 -28.33 5.76 9.40
N ALA A 880 -27.26 5.43 10.11
CA ALA A 880 -26.54 6.37 10.98
C ALA A 880 -25.76 7.35 10.12
N THR A 881 -26.44 8.35 9.56
CA THR A 881 -25.86 9.34 8.63
C THR A 881 -26.04 10.77 9.11
N VAL A 882 -25.02 11.61 8.89
CA VAL A 882 -25.02 13.06 9.19
C VAL A 882 -26.04 13.87 8.37
N LEU A 883 -26.58 13.29 7.29
CA LEU A 883 -27.57 13.93 6.41
C LEU A 883 -29.02 13.47 6.66
N SER A 884 -29.23 12.51 7.58
CA SER A 884 -30.55 11.97 7.88
C SER A 884 -31.55 13.04 8.34
N GLY A 885 -32.78 13.01 7.80
CA GLY A 885 -33.85 13.94 8.18
C GLY A 885 -33.69 15.38 7.69
N ARG A 886 -32.69 15.66 6.83
CA ARG A 886 -32.40 17.01 6.32
C ARG A 886 -33.12 17.33 5.00
N THR A 887 -33.28 16.33 4.14
CA THR A 887 -33.84 16.48 2.80
C THR A 887 -35.08 15.61 2.66
N ASN A 888 -36.05 16.03 1.84
CA ASN A 888 -37.21 15.18 1.47
C ASN A 888 -36.80 13.95 0.64
N LYS A 889 -35.52 13.82 0.30
CA LYS A 889 -34.94 12.72 -0.47
C LYS A 889 -33.89 12.01 0.36
N ASP A 890 -33.78 10.71 0.16
CA ASP A 890 -32.82 9.88 0.90
C ASP A 890 -31.42 9.97 0.29
N TRP A 891 -30.48 10.56 1.04
CA TRP A 891 -29.06 10.59 0.69
C TRP A 891 -28.25 9.49 1.40
N SER A 892 -28.86 8.66 2.23
CA SER A 892 -28.17 7.66 3.06
C SER A 892 -27.33 6.69 2.22
N THR A 893 -27.78 6.35 1.02
CA THR A 893 -27.08 5.49 0.05
C THR A 893 -25.84 6.13 -0.57
N ARG A 894 -25.69 7.46 -0.45
CA ARG A 894 -24.59 8.27 -0.99
C ARG A 894 -23.54 8.63 0.06
N VAL A 895 -23.79 8.34 1.33
CA VAL A 895 -22.88 8.66 2.43
C VAL A 895 -21.87 7.54 2.61
N MET A 896 -20.60 7.91 2.70
CA MET A 896 -19.48 7.02 3.06
C MET A 896 -18.95 7.38 4.44
N GLN A 897 -18.52 6.39 5.19
CA GLN A 897 -18.01 6.56 6.56
C GLN A 897 -16.52 6.23 6.65
N LEU A 898 -15.77 7.11 7.28
CA LEU A 898 -14.36 6.90 7.63
C LEU A 898 -14.24 6.80 9.14
N ARG A 899 -13.75 5.64 9.59
CA ARG A 899 -13.56 5.34 11.01
C ARG A 899 -12.34 6.07 11.56
N PRO A 900 -12.22 6.24 12.89
CA PRO A 900 -11.12 6.96 13.49
C PRO A 900 -9.73 6.44 13.06
N ARG A 901 -8.91 7.34 12.52
CA ARG A 901 -7.50 7.11 12.15
C ARG A 901 -6.65 8.33 12.49
N PHE A 902 -5.42 8.08 12.93
CA PHE A 902 -4.46 9.14 13.19
C PHE A 902 -4.03 9.83 11.89
N PRO A 903 -3.76 11.15 11.92
CA PRO A 903 -3.26 11.88 10.76
C PRO A 903 -1.79 11.56 10.47
N GLN A 904 -1.10 10.91 11.41
CA GLN A 904 0.34 10.66 11.41
C GLN A 904 0.64 9.17 11.56
N PRO A 905 1.83 8.71 11.12
CA PRO A 905 2.24 7.34 11.33
C PRO A 905 2.34 7.00 12.83
N ALA A 906 1.79 5.85 13.20
CA ALA A 906 1.78 5.35 14.57
C ALA A 906 1.89 3.81 14.58
N ARG A 907 2.27 3.23 15.72
CA ARG A 907 2.20 1.77 15.93
C ARG A 907 1.81 1.46 17.36
N LEU A 908 1.22 0.29 17.56
CA LEU A 908 1.09 -0.32 18.88
C LEU A 908 2.34 -1.19 19.09
N ARG A 909 3.19 -0.84 20.05
CA ARG A 909 4.30 -1.70 20.45
C ARG A 909 3.81 -2.69 21.49
N PHE A 910 4.14 -3.95 21.27
CA PHE A 910 3.83 -5.05 22.16
C PHE A 910 5.12 -5.81 22.48
N GLU A 911 5.74 -5.47 23.61
CA GLU A 911 7.09 -5.96 23.97
C GLU A 911 7.04 -6.84 25.21
N ALA A 912 7.69 -8.00 25.18
CA ALA A 912 8.00 -8.75 26.40
C ALA A 912 9.05 -8.00 27.24
N LEU A 913 8.95 -8.09 28.57
CA LEU A 913 9.90 -7.53 29.52
C LEU A 913 10.81 -8.63 30.07
N SER A 914 12.11 -8.35 30.09
CA SER A 914 13.16 -9.26 30.56
C SER A 914 12.90 -9.73 31.99
N ARG A 915 13.18 -10.99 32.29
CA ARG A 915 13.09 -11.59 33.63
C ARG A 915 13.80 -10.71 34.66
N GLY A 916 13.15 -10.46 35.80
CA GLY A 916 13.65 -9.56 36.85
C GLY A 916 13.59 -8.05 36.54
N SER A 917 13.22 -7.64 35.32
CA SER A 917 13.09 -6.23 34.93
C SER A 917 11.63 -5.78 34.78
N GLU A 918 11.39 -4.52 35.13
CA GLU A 918 10.10 -3.84 34.96
C GLU A 918 10.06 -2.88 33.77
N THR A 919 11.19 -2.62 33.14
CA THR A 919 11.33 -1.54 32.15
C THR A 919 12.05 -1.99 30.89
N GLU A 920 12.90 -3.00 30.99
CA GLU A 920 13.79 -3.42 29.92
C GLU A 920 13.24 -4.66 29.20
N PRO A 921 13.15 -4.65 27.87
CA PRO A 921 12.97 -5.87 27.10
C PRO A 921 14.25 -6.71 27.13
N PRO A 922 14.17 -8.02 26.80
CA PRO A 922 15.36 -8.84 26.59
C PRO A 922 16.27 -8.21 25.53
N VAL A 923 17.59 -8.34 25.70
CA VAL A 923 18.56 -7.88 24.70
C VAL A 923 18.42 -8.69 23.41
N ARG A 924 18.29 -10.02 23.57
CA ARG A 924 18.04 -10.95 22.48
C ARG A 924 16.79 -11.78 22.82
N PRO A 925 15.82 -11.87 21.90
CA PRO A 925 14.62 -12.70 22.12
C PRO A 925 14.93 -14.18 22.33
N VAL A 926 16.02 -14.66 21.73
CA VAL A 926 16.39 -16.08 21.71
C VAL A 926 16.87 -16.64 23.06
N ASP A 927 17.29 -15.77 23.98
CA ASP A 927 17.88 -16.19 25.26
C ASP A 927 16.82 -16.69 26.28
N GLY A 928 15.53 -16.71 25.94
CA GLY A 928 14.45 -17.19 26.81
C GLY A 928 14.12 -16.29 28.00
N ASP A 929 14.76 -15.12 28.10
CA ASP A 929 14.61 -14.15 29.18
C ASP A 929 13.24 -13.45 29.23
N GLN A 930 12.27 -13.88 28.42
CA GLN A 930 10.89 -13.38 28.41
C GLN A 930 9.98 -14.10 29.43
N ILE A 931 10.34 -15.33 29.82
CA ILE A 931 9.50 -16.23 30.61
C ILE A 931 9.77 -16.02 32.11
N ARG A 932 8.70 -15.80 32.89
CA ARG A 932 8.75 -15.63 34.35
C ARG A 932 8.60 -16.96 35.10
N GLY A 933 7.81 -17.87 34.53
CA GLY A 933 7.57 -19.20 35.06
C GLY A 933 6.56 -19.93 34.19
N TRP A 934 6.30 -21.18 34.52
CA TRP A 934 5.31 -21.99 33.82
C TRP A 934 4.19 -22.43 34.74
N VAL A 935 3.01 -22.54 34.15
CA VAL A 935 1.78 -22.96 34.81
C VAL A 935 1.21 -24.11 34.00
N VAL A 936 1.08 -25.29 34.61
CA VAL A 936 0.55 -26.50 33.98
C VAL A 936 -0.68 -26.95 34.75
N PRO A 937 -1.88 -26.94 34.15
CA PRO A 937 -3.08 -27.48 34.78
C PRO A 937 -2.93 -28.99 35.05
N ASP A 938 -3.28 -29.42 36.26
CA ASP A 938 -3.43 -30.83 36.59
C ASP A 938 -4.93 -31.18 36.62
N HIS A 939 -5.39 -31.88 35.58
CA HIS A 939 -6.79 -32.26 35.47
C HIS A 939 -7.13 -33.48 36.34
N LEU A 940 -6.14 -34.27 36.75
CA LEU A 940 -6.35 -35.42 37.63
C LEU A 940 -6.58 -34.97 39.07
N ASP A 941 -5.71 -34.08 39.56
CA ASP A 941 -5.74 -33.58 40.94
C ASP A 941 -6.54 -32.27 41.10
N GLN A 942 -7.13 -31.76 40.00
CA GLN A 942 -7.86 -30.48 39.95
C GLN A 942 -7.03 -29.31 40.51
N GLY A 943 -5.75 -29.33 40.16
CA GLY A 943 -4.71 -28.43 40.68
C GLY A 943 -3.93 -27.74 39.58
N VAL A 944 -2.88 -27.02 39.97
CA VAL A 944 -1.97 -26.32 39.06
C VAL A 944 -0.53 -26.53 39.49
N LEU A 945 0.26 -27.17 38.64
CA LEU A 945 1.70 -27.34 38.79
C LEU A 945 2.43 -26.07 38.31
N CYS A 946 3.40 -25.62 39.09
CA CYS A 946 4.14 -24.38 38.83
C CYS A 946 5.65 -24.66 38.70
N TYR A 947 6.30 -24.02 37.73
CA TYR A 947 7.71 -24.24 37.42
C TYR A 947 8.47 -22.91 37.30
N THR A 948 9.79 -22.97 37.52
CA THR A 948 10.73 -21.90 37.19
C THR A 948 10.78 -21.65 35.69
N HIS A 949 11.29 -20.50 35.26
CA HIS A 949 11.44 -20.13 33.85
C HIS A 949 12.13 -21.20 32.97
N ASP A 950 13.07 -21.97 33.54
CA ASP A 950 13.83 -23.03 32.89
C ASP A 950 13.18 -24.41 32.99
N GLY A 951 11.99 -24.54 33.57
CA GLY A 951 11.19 -25.78 33.60
C GLY A 951 11.41 -26.67 34.83
N VAL A 952 12.00 -26.16 35.92
CA VAL A 952 12.16 -26.91 37.18
C VAL A 952 10.90 -26.79 38.03
N LEU A 953 10.34 -27.92 38.47
CA LEU A 953 9.13 -27.96 39.30
C LEU A 953 9.34 -27.27 40.66
N LEU A 954 8.51 -26.28 40.96
CA LEU A 954 8.49 -25.53 42.22
C LEU A 954 7.50 -26.14 43.22
N GLY A 955 6.32 -26.56 42.75
CA GLY A 955 5.26 -27.07 43.61
C GLY A 955 3.90 -27.08 42.91
N GLU A 956 2.87 -27.42 43.67
CA GLU A 956 1.49 -27.53 43.21
C GLU A 956 0.53 -26.72 44.08
N LEU A 957 -0.42 -26.03 43.46
CA LEU A 957 -1.59 -25.44 44.14
C LEU A 957 -2.81 -26.31 43.87
N ARG A 958 -3.42 -26.88 44.91
CA ARG A 958 -4.61 -27.73 44.79
C ARG A 958 -5.62 -27.50 45.91
N ASP A 959 -6.83 -28.01 45.71
CA ASP A 959 -7.84 -28.10 46.75
C ASP A 959 -7.55 -29.31 47.66
N ALA A 960 -7.50 -29.09 48.96
CA ALA A 960 -7.42 -30.12 49.98
C ALA A 960 -8.58 -29.93 50.97
N ASP A 961 -9.64 -30.71 50.79
CA ASP A 961 -10.84 -30.71 51.65
C ASP A 961 -11.54 -29.34 51.79
N GLY A 962 -11.56 -28.52 50.73
CA GLY A 962 -12.25 -27.23 50.67
C GLY A 962 -11.37 -26.01 51.00
N ASP A 963 -10.08 -26.22 51.24
CA ASP A 963 -9.07 -25.18 51.43
C ASP A 963 -7.95 -25.33 50.37
N LEU A 964 -7.49 -24.20 49.82
CA LEU A 964 -6.37 -24.21 48.87
C LEU A 964 -5.04 -24.36 49.60
N VAL A 965 -4.29 -25.40 49.24
CA VAL A 965 -2.98 -25.72 49.82
C VAL A 965 -1.91 -25.65 48.75
N TRP A 966 -0.76 -25.06 49.09
CA TRP A 966 0.45 -25.09 48.26
C TRP A 966 1.40 -26.17 48.78
N GLU A 967 1.73 -27.11 47.91
CA GLU A 967 2.67 -28.19 48.20
C GLU A 967 4.02 -27.92 47.53
N ASP A 968 5.06 -27.73 48.34
CA ASP A 968 6.41 -27.42 47.86
C ASP A 968 7.13 -28.68 47.36
N ALA A 969 7.63 -28.66 46.12
CA ALA A 969 8.38 -29.76 45.52
C ALA A 969 9.80 -29.92 46.09
N GLY A 970 10.24 -29.02 46.97
CA GLY A 970 11.56 -29.08 47.61
C GLY A 970 12.69 -28.78 46.64
N SER A 971 12.46 -27.91 45.64
CA SER A 971 13.49 -27.52 44.66
C SER A 971 14.60 -26.65 45.27
N GLY A 972 14.32 -25.98 46.40
CA GLY A 972 15.21 -24.98 47.00
C GLY A 972 15.33 -23.69 46.19
N LEU A 973 14.52 -23.52 45.14
CA LEU A 973 14.51 -22.35 44.27
C LEU A 973 13.38 -21.40 44.66
N THR A 974 13.65 -20.09 44.61
CA THR A 974 12.65 -19.07 44.87
C THR A 974 11.81 -18.81 43.61
N PRO A 975 10.46 -18.88 43.67
CA PRO A 975 9.59 -18.53 42.55
C PRO A 975 9.74 -17.05 42.13
N ASP A 976 9.50 -16.75 40.86
CA ASP A 976 9.44 -15.37 40.37
C ASP A 976 8.27 -14.60 41.05
N PRO A 977 8.45 -13.31 41.40
CA PRO A 977 7.40 -12.52 42.06
C PRO A 977 6.06 -12.52 41.34
N GLU A 978 6.03 -12.58 40.00
CA GLU A 978 4.77 -12.58 39.25
C GLU A 978 4.05 -13.92 39.38
N LEU A 979 4.78 -15.03 39.49
CA LEU A 979 4.21 -16.35 39.75
C LEU A 979 3.65 -16.43 41.17
N VAL A 980 4.35 -15.86 42.15
CA VAL A 980 3.82 -15.72 43.53
C VAL A 980 2.55 -14.88 43.54
N GLY A 981 2.57 -13.74 42.83
CA GLY A 981 1.41 -12.86 42.70
C GLY A 981 0.17 -13.56 42.16
N PHE A 982 0.34 -14.38 41.11
CA PHE A 982 -0.69 -15.24 40.55
C PHE A 982 -1.28 -16.20 41.59
N LEU A 983 -0.44 -16.97 42.28
CA LEU A 983 -0.87 -17.92 43.30
C LEU A 983 -1.60 -17.25 44.46
N ASP A 984 -1.07 -16.13 44.95
CA ASP A 984 -1.69 -15.36 46.03
C ASP A 984 -3.02 -14.73 45.60
N GLY A 985 -3.19 -14.40 44.32
CA GLY A 985 -4.44 -13.87 43.76
C GLY A 985 -5.60 -14.84 43.91
N ILE A 986 -5.35 -16.13 43.71
CA ILE A 986 -6.35 -17.19 43.90
C ILE A 986 -6.58 -17.43 45.40
N LYS A 987 -5.50 -17.56 46.20
CA LYS A 987 -5.60 -17.80 47.65
C LYS A 987 -6.32 -16.67 48.40
N ARG A 988 -6.15 -15.42 47.98
CA ARG A 988 -6.83 -14.23 48.56
C ARG A 988 -8.35 -14.30 48.49
N LYS A 989 -8.93 -15.17 47.65
CA LYS A 989 -10.38 -15.43 47.61
C LYS A 989 -10.89 -16.20 48.84
N GLY A 990 -10.00 -16.65 49.73
CA GLY A 990 -10.35 -17.30 50.98
C GLY A 990 -11.22 -18.53 50.76
N ARG A 991 -12.40 -18.59 51.39
CA ARG A 991 -13.37 -19.69 51.21
C ARG A 991 -13.90 -19.85 49.77
N LYS A 992 -13.72 -18.85 48.90
CA LYS A 992 -14.03 -18.96 47.46
C LYS A 992 -12.83 -19.40 46.63
N GLY A 993 -11.68 -19.68 47.25
CA GLY A 993 -10.45 -20.12 46.60
C GLY A 993 -10.65 -21.34 45.70
N PRO A 994 -11.24 -22.45 46.19
CA PRO A 994 -11.49 -23.62 45.35
C PRO A 994 -12.35 -23.30 44.12
N ALA A 995 -13.42 -22.52 44.29
CA ALA A 995 -14.26 -22.08 43.16
C ALA A 995 -13.52 -21.14 42.19
N ALA A 996 -12.59 -20.31 42.68
CA ALA A 996 -11.74 -19.47 41.85
C ALA A 996 -10.73 -20.29 41.02
N LEU A 997 -10.13 -21.32 41.63
CA LEU A 997 -9.23 -22.25 40.95
C LEU A 997 -9.98 -23.07 39.89
N ALA A 998 -11.15 -23.61 40.23
CA ALA A 998 -12.00 -24.34 39.29
C ALA A 998 -12.41 -23.46 38.08
N ALA A 999 -12.83 -22.21 38.33
CA ALA A 999 -13.16 -21.27 37.26
C ALA A 999 -11.95 -20.94 36.37
N PHE A 1000 -10.74 -20.85 36.94
CA PHE A 1000 -9.50 -20.65 36.18
C PHE A 1000 -9.19 -21.86 35.28
N LEU A 1001 -9.25 -23.08 35.82
CA LEU A 1001 -9.04 -24.31 35.06
C LEU A 1001 -10.04 -24.45 33.90
N GLN A 1002 -11.31 -24.10 34.13
CA GLN A 1002 -12.31 -24.11 33.07
C GLN A 1002 -12.06 -23.03 32.00
N ALA A 1003 -11.58 -21.84 32.40
CA ALA A 1003 -11.21 -20.80 31.44
C ALA A 1003 -10.05 -21.21 30.54
N GLU A 1004 -9.06 -21.93 31.09
CA GLU A 1004 -7.94 -22.52 30.35
C GLU A 1004 -8.42 -23.57 29.35
N GLU A 1005 -9.29 -24.48 29.78
CA GLU A 1005 -9.85 -25.51 28.91
C GLU A 1005 -10.62 -24.90 27.73
N LEU A 1006 -11.43 -23.87 27.99
CA LEU A 1006 -12.16 -23.14 26.94
C LEU A 1006 -11.23 -22.40 25.98
N ALA A 1007 -10.16 -21.77 26.48
CA ALA A 1007 -9.17 -21.11 25.62
C ALA A 1007 -8.43 -22.13 24.72
N ARG A 1008 -8.14 -23.33 25.22
CA ARG A 1008 -7.53 -24.40 24.41
C ARG A 1008 -8.37 -24.85 23.23
N LEU A 1009 -9.70 -24.80 23.33
CA LEU A 1009 -10.60 -25.13 22.22
C LEU A 1009 -10.46 -24.14 21.05
N THR A 1010 -9.97 -22.94 21.31
CA THR A 1010 -9.80 -21.87 20.33
C THR A 1010 -8.33 -21.60 19.97
N THR A 1011 -7.36 -22.36 20.50
CA THR A 1011 -5.93 -22.22 20.18
C THR A 1011 -5.35 -23.47 19.49
N SER A 1012 -4.95 -23.30 18.23
CA SER A 1012 -4.26 -24.30 17.41
C SER A 1012 -2.92 -23.72 16.93
N PRO A 1013 -1.81 -23.94 17.66
CA PRO A 1013 -0.49 -23.43 17.26
C PRO A 1013 0.02 -24.11 16.00
N ASP A 1014 0.93 -23.44 15.28
CA ASP A 1014 1.62 -24.01 14.12
C ASP A 1014 2.40 -25.26 14.53
N ARG A 1015 2.20 -26.37 13.80
CA ARG A 1015 2.95 -27.62 14.04
C ARG A 1015 4.38 -27.46 13.53
N THR A 1016 5.28 -26.98 14.39
CA THR A 1016 6.73 -27.08 14.17
C THR A 1016 7.16 -28.56 14.23
N ALA A 1017 8.37 -28.88 13.74
CA ALA A 1017 8.93 -30.23 13.80
C ALA A 1017 9.06 -30.77 15.24
N ALA A 1018 9.11 -29.88 16.25
CA ALA A 1018 9.05 -30.23 17.66
C ALA A 1018 7.61 -30.48 18.15
N GLY A 1019 6.65 -29.62 17.77
CA GLY A 1019 5.23 -29.75 18.12
C GLY A 1019 4.93 -29.67 19.63
N PRO A 1020 3.68 -29.33 20.03
CA PRO A 1020 3.30 -29.37 21.45
C PRO A 1020 3.24 -30.81 21.97
N PRO A 1021 3.63 -31.08 23.23
CA PRO A 1021 3.50 -32.41 23.81
C PRO A 1021 2.02 -32.82 23.91
N THR A 1022 1.72 -34.09 23.62
CA THR A 1022 0.35 -34.62 23.73
C THR A 1022 0.12 -35.16 25.14
N LEU A 1023 -0.16 -34.28 26.08
CA LEU A 1023 -0.49 -34.64 27.46
C LEU A 1023 -2.02 -34.77 27.60
N ARG A 1024 -2.50 -35.92 28.07
CA ARG A 1024 -3.91 -36.22 28.34
C ARG A 1024 -4.28 -36.10 29.82
N LEU A 1025 -3.34 -36.36 30.73
CA LEU A 1025 -3.55 -36.19 32.17
C LEU A 1025 -3.32 -34.76 32.64
N LEU A 1026 -2.52 -34.00 31.88
CA LEU A 1026 -2.17 -32.62 32.15
C LEU A 1026 -2.76 -31.70 31.08
N GLY A 1027 -3.00 -30.45 31.46
CA GLY A 1027 -3.25 -29.37 30.52
C GLY A 1027 -2.00 -28.99 29.73
N ARG A 1028 -2.14 -28.08 28.76
CA ARG A 1028 -0.99 -27.59 28.00
C ARG A 1028 -0.14 -26.67 28.90
N PRO A 1029 1.20 -26.79 28.89
CA PRO A 1029 2.05 -25.84 29.61
C PRO A 1029 1.87 -24.41 29.09
N MET A 1030 1.53 -23.50 30.01
CA MET A 1030 1.40 -22.08 29.73
C MET A 1030 2.61 -21.31 30.27
N ALA A 1031 3.09 -20.36 29.47
CA ALA A 1031 4.15 -19.45 29.90
C ALA A 1031 3.53 -18.22 30.58
N LEU A 1032 4.03 -17.87 31.78
CA LEU A 1032 3.76 -16.60 32.42
C LEU A 1032 4.75 -15.55 31.92
N VAL A 1033 4.24 -14.53 31.25
CA VAL A 1033 5.04 -13.50 30.56
C VAL A 1033 4.60 -12.12 31.00
N ARG A 1034 5.57 -11.24 31.28
CA ARG A 1034 5.32 -9.82 31.54
C ARG A 1034 5.54 -9.04 30.25
N ALA A 1035 4.59 -8.19 29.86
CA ALA A 1035 4.70 -7.40 28.64
C ALA A 1035 4.27 -5.94 28.84
N ARG A 1036 4.75 -5.07 27.95
CA ARG A 1036 4.42 -3.65 27.87
C ARG A 1036 3.72 -3.33 26.55
N LEU A 1037 2.63 -2.59 26.65
CA LEU A 1037 1.87 -2.04 25.53
C LEU A 1037 2.07 -0.52 25.49
N THR A 1038 2.45 0.00 24.32
CA THR A 1038 2.65 1.45 24.09
C THR A 1038 2.09 1.83 22.73
N LEU A 1039 1.18 2.80 22.67
CA LEU A 1039 0.67 3.34 21.42
C LEU A 1039 1.51 4.57 21.07
N GLU A 1040 2.52 4.39 20.23
CA GLU A 1040 3.51 5.44 19.98
C GLU A 1040 3.38 6.10 18.60
N PRO A 1041 3.59 7.43 18.53
CA PRO A 1041 3.76 8.14 17.28
C PRO A 1041 5.19 8.02 16.75
N ASP A 1042 5.35 8.13 15.43
CA ASP A 1042 6.64 8.10 14.74
C ASP A 1042 7.58 9.24 15.17
N ALA A 1043 7.02 10.44 15.30
CA ALA A 1043 7.69 11.70 15.59
C ALA A 1043 6.74 12.66 16.33
N GLY A 1044 7.10 13.95 16.36
CA GLY A 1044 6.23 15.01 16.88
C GLY A 1044 4.91 15.13 16.10
N ALA A 1045 3.89 15.71 16.74
CA ALA A 1045 2.53 15.72 16.22
C ALA A 1045 2.39 16.39 14.83
N ILE A 1046 1.64 15.77 13.92
CA ILE A 1046 1.06 16.49 12.78
C ILE A 1046 -0.01 17.43 13.32
N VAL A 1047 0.17 18.71 13.04
CA VAL A 1047 -0.71 19.78 13.48
C VAL A 1047 -1.37 20.50 12.31
N PRO A 1048 -2.56 21.08 12.55
CA PRO A 1048 -3.17 22.02 11.61
C PRO A 1048 -2.23 23.18 11.28
N VAL A 1049 -2.36 23.72 10.07
CA VAL A 1049 -1.59 24.88 9.61
C VAL A 1049 -2.07 26.15 10.36
N LYS A 1050 -1.37 26.47 11.45
CA LYS A 1050 -1.45 27.71 12.22
C LYS A 1050 -0.06 28.10 12.69
N LEU A 1051 0.23 29.39 12.79
CA LEU A 1051 1.56 29.87 13.18
C LEU A 1051 1.98 29.32 14.55
N ASP A 1052 1.14 29.47 15.57
CA ASP A 1052 1.40 29.02 16.94
C ASP A 1052 1.70 27.51 17.03
N ARG A 1053 0.97 26.70 16.26
CA ARG A 1053 1.17 25.24 16.21
C ARG A 1053 2.40 24.84 15.41
N LEU A 1054 2.64 25.49 14.27
CA LEU A 1054 3.77 25.18 13.40
C LEU A 1054 5.10 25.59 13.99
N THR A 1055 5.15 26.54 14.93
CA THR A 1055 6.41 27.00 15.56
C THR A 1055 6.61 26.49 16.99
N ALA A 1056 5.57 25.96 17.65
CA ALA A 1056 5.66 25.40 19.01
C ALA A 1056 6.76 24.33 19.17
N ILE A 1057 7.35 24.26 20.37
CA ILE A 1057 8.37 23.25 20.66
C ILE A 1057 7.75 21.85 20.64
N ASP A 1058 6.70 21.64 21.43
CA ASP A 1058 5.92 20.40 21.53
C ASP A 1058 4.42 20.69 21.28
N PRO A 1059 3.98 20.73 20.01
CA PRO A 1059 2.57 21.01 19.72
C PRO A 1059 1.68 19.82 20.09
N ARG A 1060 0.65 20.07 20.91
CA ARG A 1060 -0.33 19.04 21.33
C ARG A 1060 -1.72 19.29 20.76
N PRO A 1061 -2.09 18.63 19.64
CA PRO A 1061 -3.46 18.63 19.12
C PRO A 1061 -4.37 17.67 19.92
N ALA A 1062 -5.67 17.95 19.94
CA ALA A 1062 -6.65 17.24 20.78
C ALA A 1062 -6.68 15.71 20.58
N TYR A 1063 -6.37 15.21 19.38
CA TYR A 1063 -6.39 13.77 19.12
C TYR A 1063 -5.34 12.98 19.91
N MET A 1064 -4.28 13.64 20.40
CA MET A 1064 -3.24 13.03 21.22
C MET A 1064 -3.74 12.72 22.64
N ASP A 1065 -4.79 13.41 23.11
CA ASP A 1065 -5.33 13.27 24.46
C ASP A 1065 -6.40 12.17 24.56
N HIS A 1066 -6.94 11.70 23.42
CA HIS A 1066 -7.92 10.62 23.36
C HIS A 1066 -7.31 9.28 23.78
N THR A 1067 -8.12 8.47 24.46
CA THR A 1067 -7.71 7.16 24.99
C THR A 1067 -8.36 6.00 24.22
N TRP A 1068 -7.51 5.13 23.69
CA TRP A 1068 -7.88 4.03 22.79
C TRP A 1068 -7.84 2.69 23.54
N PRO A 1069 -8.94 1.90 23.57
CA PRO A 1069 -8.92 0.57 24.16
C PRO A 1069 -8.02 -0.39 23.37
N VAL A 1070 -7.35 -1.29 24.08
CA VAL A 1070 -6.53 -2.37 23.52
C VAL A 1070 -7.20 -3.69 23.90
N LEU A 1071 -7.68 -4.43 22.92
CA LEU A 1071 -8.16 -5.80 23.10
C LEU A 1071 -6.98 -6.75 22.92
N LEU A 1072 -6.65 -7.48 23.99
CA LEU A 1072 -5.57 -8.45 24.03
C LEU A 1072 -6.13 -9.87 23.84
N GLY A 1073 -5.57 -10.63 22.90
CA GLY A 1073 -6.00 -11.97 22.49
C GLY A 1073 -7.20 -11.97 21.54
N SER A 1074 -7.47 -13.11 20.91
CA SER A 1074 -8.63 -13.32 20.05
C SER A 1074 -9.24 -14.71 20.29
N ASP A 1075 -10.56 -14.79 20.35
CA ASP A 1075 -11.33 -16.03 20.37
C ASP A 1075 -11.71 -16.51 18.96
N ALA A 1076 -11.44 -15.69 17.94
CA ALA A 1076 -11.74 -15.98 16.53
C ALA A 1076 -10.51 -16.42 15.73
N ALA A 1077 -9.29 -16.13 16.22
CA ALA A 1077 -8.05 -16.48 15.55
C ALA A 1077 -7.38 -17.67 16.23
N PHE A 1078 -7.38 -18.83 15.58
CA PHE A 1078 -6.80 -20.05 16.15
C PHE A 1078 -5.28 -19.96 16.41
N GLY A 1079 -4.58 -19.04 15.73
CA GLY A 1079 -3.17 -18.76 15.99
C GLY A 1079 -2.92 -17.83 17.19
N ASP A 1080 -3.96 -17.41 17.92
CA ASP A 1080 -3.81 -16.62 19.15
C ASP A 1080 -3.61 -17.53 20.37
N GLY A 1081 -2.50 -17.31 21.09
CA GLY A 1081 -2.09 -18.12 22.23
C GLY A 1081 -2.57 -17.62 23.58
N LEU A 1082 -3.26 -16.49 23.67
CA LEU A 1082 -3.59 -15.92 24.98
C LEU A 1082 -4.68 -16.73 25.70
N VAL A 1083 -4.41 -17.16 26.92
CA VAL A 1083 -5.43 -17.74 27.80
C VAL A 1083 -6.12 -16.63 28.60
N GLY A 1084 -5.33 -15.72 29.15
CA GLY A 1084 -5.82 -14.51 29.82
C GLY A 1084 -4.70 -13.66 30.40
N TYR A 1085 -5.07 -12.56 31.04
CA TYR A 1085 -4.09 -11.61 31.56
C TYR A 1085 -4.52 -10.97 32.89
N PHE A 1086 -3.53 -10.38 33.55
CA PHE A 1086 -3.66 -9.50 34.71
C PHE A 1086 -3.19 -8.10 34.32
N GLN A 1087 -3.88 -7.08 34.81
CA GLN A 1087 -3.50 -5.69 34.60
C GLN A 1087 -2.46 -5.29 35.63
N GLU A 1088 -1.34 -4.71 35.19
CA GLU A 1088 -0.24 -4.35 36.08
C GLU A 1088 0.14 -5.51 37.01
N LYS A 1089 0.34 -5.29 38.31
CA LYS A 1089 0.59 -6.37 39.29
C LYS A 1089 -0.67 -6.73 40.09
N GLU A 1090 -1.85 -6.48 39.53
CA GLU A 1090 -3.13 -6.75 40.17
C GLU A 1090 -3.62 -8.16 39.83
N TYR A 1091 -3.27 -9.11 40.69
CA TYR A 1091 -3.57 -10.54 40.49
C TYR A 1091 -4.93 -10.99 41.02
N ASP A 1092 -5.80 -10.08 41.48
CA ASP A 1092 -7.10 -10.43 42.06
C ASP A 1092 -8.17 -10.81 41.02
N THR A 1093 -7.97 -10.46 39.75
CA THR A 1093 -8.92 -10.73 38.66
C THR A 1093 -8.18 -11.21 37.43
N PHE A 1094 -8.52 -12.40 36.95
CA PHE A 1094 -8.00 -12.96 35.71
C PHE A 1094 -8.94 -12.63 34.54
N TYR A 1095 -8.47 -11.84 33.59
CA TYR A 1095 -9.23 -11.48 32.38
C TYR A 1095 -9.02 -12.55 31.30
N ALA A 1096 -9.95 -13.50 31.22
CA ALA A 1096 -9.85 -14.65 30.32
C ALA A 1096 -10.30 -14.30 28.90
N VAL A 1097 -9.67 -14.92 27.89
CA VAL A 1097 -10.11 -14.82 26.49
C VAL A 1097 -11.50 -15.44 26.31
N SER A 1098 -11.68 -16.64 26.90
CA SER A 1098 -12.94 -17.40 26.92
C SER A 1098 -13.35 -17.64 28.37
N PRO A 1099 -14.07 -16.71 29.03
CA PRO A 1099 -14.49 -16.88 30.41
C PRO A 1099 -15.62 -17.92 30.55
N PRO A 1100 -15.61 -18.78 31.58
CA PRO A 1100 -16.70 -19.72 31.85
C PRO A 1100 -17.95 -19.01 32.38
N GLU A 1101 -19.08 -19.73 32.38
CA GLU A 1101 -20.33 -19.27 32.99
C GLU A 1101 -20.16 -19.04 34.50
N GLU A 1102 -19.61 -20.04 35.21
CA GLU A 1102 -19.28 -19.93 36.63
C GLU A 1102 -17.90 -19.30 36.84
N ARG A 1103 -17.87 -18.03 37.25
CA ARG A 1103 -16.64 -17.23 37.28
C ARG A 1103 -15.82 -17.30 38.58
N GLY A 1104 -16.35 -17.96 39.61
CA GLY A 1104 -15.69 -18.11 40.92
C GLY A 1104 -15.33 -16.80 41.66
N GLY A 1105 -15.71 -15.62 41.13
CA GLY A 1105 -15.27 -14.31 41.64
C GLY A 1105 -13.81 -13.96 41.35
N TYR A 1106 -13.15 -14.71 40.45
CA TYR A 1106 -11.76 -14.52 40.04
C TYR A 1106 -11.63 -14.29 38.53
N VAL A 1107 -12.41 -14.99 37.72
CA VAL A 1107 -12.37 -14.85 36.26
C VAL A 1107 -13.33 -13.75 35.80
N ALA A 1108 -12.92 -12.93 34.82
CA ALA A 1108 -13.72 -11.87 34.25
C ALA A 1108 -13.57 -11.76 32.73
N ASP A 1109 -14.54 -11.12 32.09
CA ASP A 1109 -14.50 -10.75 30.68
C ASP A 1109 -13.51 -9.60 30.44
N ARG A 1110 -12.85 -9.60 29.28
CA ARG A 1110 -11.91 -8.55 28.85
C ARG A 1110 -12.58 -7.19 28.61
N ASN A 1111 -13.91 -7.14 28.60
CA ASN A 1111 -14.77 -5.98 28.39
C ASN A 1111 -14.31 -5.14 27.20
N LEU A 1112 -14.04 -5.79 26.06
CA LEU A 1112 -13.56 -5.18 24.81
C LEU A 1112 -12.33 -4.27 24.99
N GLY A 1113 -11.42 -4.65 25.90
CA GLY A 1113 -10.21 -3.87 26.18
C GLY A 1113 -10.45 -2.57 26.92
N SER A 1114 -11.66 -2.33 27.46
CA SER A 1114 -12.01 -1.07 28.13
C SER A 1114 -11.15 -0.76 29.36
N ARG A 1115 -10.48 -1.77 29.92
CA ARG A 1115 -9.53 -1.67 31.04
C ARG A 1115 -8.10 -1.32 30.61
N LEU A 1116 -7.72 -1.67 29.39
CA LEU A 1116 -6.40 -1.38 28.80
C LEU A 1116 -6.57 -0.22 27.82
N ARG A 1117 -6.34 1.02 28.27
CA ARG A 1117 -6.47 2.21 27.42
C ARG A 1117 -5.14 2.93 27.29
N LEU A 1118 -4.82 3.36 26.07
CA LEU A 1118 -3.59 4.08 25.76
C LEU A 1118 -3.89 5.39 25.04
N ARG A 1119 -3.17 6.45 25.38
CA ARG A 1119 -3.03 7.63 24.51
C ARG A 1119 -1.96 7.40 23.44
N LEU A 1120 -2.01 8.20 22.38
CA LEU A 1120 -0.92 8.25 21.40
C LEU A 1120 0.27 9.00 22.00
N ASN A 1121 1.08 8.30 22.77
CA ASN A 1121 2.20 8.85 23.52
C ASN A 1121 3.29 7.78 23.72
N ARG A 1122 4.54 8.12 23.40
CA ARG A 1122 5.69 7.23 23.57
C ARG A 1122 6.10 7.01 25.03
N GLU A 1123 5.70 7.89 25.94
CA GLU A 1123 6.02 7.82 27.37
C GLU A 1123 4.93 7.11 28.19
N GLU A 1124 3.72 6.99 27.65
CA GLU A 1124 2.60 6.33 28.30
C GLU A 1124 2.57 4.84 27.91
N SER A 1125 2.53 3.95 28.89
CA SER A 1125 2.45 2.52 28.64
C SER A 1125 1.60 1.82 29.69
N VAL A 1126 1.02 0.69 29.31
CA VAL A 1126 0.30 -0.22 30.21
C VAL A 1126 1.06 -1.54 30.22
N LYS A 1127 1.28 -2.11 31.40
CA LYS A 1127 1.92 -3.42 31.54
C LYS A 1127 0.89 -4.47 31.90
N VAL A 1128 1.10 -5.67 31.39
CA VAL A 1128 0.24 -6.83 31.61
C VAL A 1128 1.08 -8.04 31.95
N SER A 1129 0.57 -8.89 32.83
CA SER A 1129 1.09 -10.24 33.06
C SER A 1129 0.15 -11.21 32.36
N MET A 1130 0.67 -12.02 31.46
CA MET A 1130 -0.13 -12.87 30.55
C MET A 1130 0.18 -14.33 30.80
N LEU A 1131 -0.85 -15.16 30.75
CA LEU A 1131 -0.72 -16.60 30.57
C LEU A 1131 -1.04 -16.92 29.12
N LEU A 1132 -0.09 -17.55 28.42
CA LEU A 1132 -0.20 -17.84 26.99
C LEU A 1132 0.37 -19.21 26.63
N ASP A 1133 -0.19 -19.82 25.58
CA ASP A 1133 0.36 -20.99 24.90
C ASP A 1133 1.68 -20.57 24.20
N PRO A 1134 2.82 -21.15 24.57
CA PRO A 1134 4.14 -20.70 24.12
C PRO A 1134 4.39 -20.94 22.62
N TRP A 1135 3.57 -21.73 21.94
CA TRP A 1135 3.72 -22.07 20.52
C TRP A 1135 2.92 -21.16 19.59
N ALA A 1136 2.00 -20.37 20.13
CA ALA A 1136 1.16 -19.43 19.38
C ALA A 1136 1.58 -17.98 19.65
N SER A 1137 1.16 -17.05 18.77
CA SER A 1137 1.40 -15.62 18.99
C SER A 1137 0.26 -15.03 19.81
N VAL A 1138 0.51 -14.02 20.64
CA VAL A 1138 -0.55 -13.22 21.27
C VAL A 1138 -0.76 -11.96 20.44
N HIS A 1139 -2.02 -11.62 20.14
CA HIS A 1139 -2.35 -10.40 19.39
C HIS A 1139 -2.88 -9.29 20.29
N ALA A 1140 -2.57 -8.04 19.94
CA ALA A 1140 -3.09 -6.84 20.59
C ALA A 1140 -3.70 -5.92 19.53
N THR A 1141 -4.97 -5.58 19.70
CA THR A 1141 -5.76 -4.87 18.68
C THR A 1141 -6.43 -3.62 19.24
N THR A 1142 -6.24 -2.49 18.55
CA THR A 1142 -6.96 -1.23 18.80
C THR A 1142 -7.88 -0.84 17.64
N HIS A 1143 -7.69 -1.43 16.45
CA HIS A 1143 -8.30 -1.03 15.18
C HIS A 1143 -8.03 0.40 14.67
N VAL A 1144 -7.29 1.26 15.40
CA VAL A 1144 -6.78 2.55 14.87
C VAL A 1144 -5.40 2.45 14.23
N VAL A 1145 -4.69 1.37 14.50
CA VAL A 1145 -3.45 0.91 13.85
C VAL A 1145 -3.58 -0.59 13.55
N PRO A 1146 -2.69 -1.20 12.75
CA PRO A 1146 -2.65 -2.65 12.58
C PRO A 1146 -2.48 -3.40 13.91
N THR A 1147 -2.92 -4.66 13.91
CA THR A 1147 -2.78 -5.57 15.05
C THR A 1147 -1.32 -5.92 15.27
N SER A 1148 -0.85 -5.74 16.50
CA SER A 1148 0.52 -6.11 16.90
C SER A 1148 0.52 -7.52 17.47
N ARG A 1149 1.66 -8.20 17.39
CA ARG A 1149 1.80 -9.58 17.90
C ARG A 1149 3.06 -9.76 18.73
N LEU A 1150 2.99 -10.64 19.72
CA LEU A 1150 4.11 -11.09 20.55
C LEU A 1150 4.23 -12.60 20.43
N ARG A 1151 5.44 -13.12 20.18
CA ARG A 1151 5.73 -14.55 20.06
C ARG A 1151 6.97 -14.87 20.89
N LEU A 1152 6.95 -16.01 21.58
CA LEU A 1152 8.10 -16.53 22.32
C LEU A 1152 9.04 -17.32 21.39
N GLU A 1153 10.32 -17.39 21.74
CA GLU A 1153 11.29 -18.15 20.96
C GLU A 1153 11.04 -19.67 21.09
N PRO A 1154 10.83 -20.40 19.98
CA PRO A 1154 10.52 -21.83 20.03
C PRO A 1154 11.58 -22.70 20.70
N GLU A 1155 12.87 -22.37 20.55
CA GLU A 1155 13.97 -23.16 21.13
C GLU A 1155 14.02 -23.04 22.66
N ALA A 1156 13.93 -21.82 23.19
CA ALA A 1156 13.87 -21.59 24.64
C ALA A 1156 12.66 -22.27 25.29
N VAL A 1157 11.53 -22.33 24.57
CA VAL A 1157 10.34 -23.08 24.97
C VAL A 1157 10.63 -24.58 25.02
N ALA A 1158 11.22 -25.14 23.96
CA ALA A 1158 11.53 -26.57 23.86
C ALA A 1158 12.49 -27.04 24.97
N ASP A 1159 13.52 -26.25 25.27
CA ASP A 1159 14.50 -26.56 26.31
C ASP A 1159 13.88 -26.59 27.72
N ALA A 1160 13.01 -25.63 28.02
CA ALA A 1160 12.30 -25.59 29.29
C ALA A 1160 11.36 -26.80 29.42
N LEU A 1161 10.58 -27.10 28.38
CA LEU A 1161 9.68 -28.25 28.35
C LEU A 1161 10.45 -29.58 28.52
N GLY A 1162 11.62 -29.74 27.89
CA GLY A 1162 12.45 -30.94 28.03
C GLY A 1162 12.91 -31.24 29.47
N ARG A 1163 12.96 -30.22 30.34
CA ARG A 1163 13.35 -30.34 31.75
C ARG A 1163 12.17 -30.58 32.71
N MET A 1164 10.93 -30.41 32.25
CA MET A 1164 9.74 -30.52 33.10
C MET A 1164 9.47 -31.96 33.55
N GLU A 1165 8.93 -32.06 34.77
CA GLU A 1165 8.42 -33.29 35.36
C GLU A 1165 7.08 -33.03 36.05
N ALA A 1166 6.20 -34.02 36.05
CA ALA A 1166 4.89 -33.92 36.69
C ALA A 1166 4.77 -34.91 37.85
N LEU A 1167 3.90 -34.58 38.81
CA LEU A 1167 3.57 -35.39 39.98
C LEU A 1167 2.05 -35.53 40.02
N PHE A 1168 1.56 -36.73 40.32
CA PHE A 1168 0.14 -37.04 40.40
C PHE A 1168 -0.14 -37.77 41.71
N HIS A 1169 -1.18 -37.38 42.45
CA HIS A 1169 -1.58 -38.04 43.68
C HIS A 1169 -2.23 -39.38 43.39
N VAL A 1170 -1.59 -40.45 43.84
CA VAL A 1170 -2.08 -41.83 43.64
C VAL A 1170 -2.07 -42.59 44.95
N GLY A 1171 -3.25 -42.96 45.43
CA GLY A 1171 -3.36 -43.89 46.54
C GLY A 1171 -4.76 -44.00 47.17
N PRO A 1172 -4.93 -44.97 48.08
CA PRO A 1172 -3.94 -45.98 48.46
C PRO A 1172 -3.87 -47.15 47.45
N SER A 1173 -2.65 -47.52 47.03
CA SER A 1173 -2.38 -48.65 46.12
C SER A 1173 -1.71 -49.81 46.86
N LEU A 1174 -2.16 -51.04 46.57
CA LEU A 1174 -1.77 -52.25 47.30
C LEU A 1174 -0.95 -53.18 46.38
N GLY A 1175 0.31 -53.47 46.73
CA GLY A 1175 1.17 -54.33 45.90
C GLY A 1175 2.47 -54.78 46.58
N GLY A 1176 3.08 -55.87 46.09
CA GLY A 1176 4.41 -56.35 46.49
C GLY A 1176 5.48 -55.92 45.49
N LYS A 1177 6.71 -55.60 45.95
CA LYS A 1177 7.83 -55.27 45.05
C LYS A 1177 8.17 -56.48 44.16
N ARG A 1178 8.35 -56.25 42.86
CA ARG A 1178 8.66 -57.30 41.86
C ARG A 1178 10.05 -57.03 41.23
N PRO A 1179 10.90 -58.04 41.01
CA PRO A 1179 12.13 -57.87 40.24
C PRO A 1179 11.79 -57.46 38.80
N VAL A 1180 12.56 -56.52 38.26
CA VAL A 1180 12.46 -56.00 36.89
C VAL A 1180 13.86 -55.92 36.32
N THR A 1181 14.01 -56.45 35.12
CA THR A 1181 15.22 -56.36 34.33
C THR A 1181 15.19 -55.02 33.58
N VAL A 1182 16.20 -54.17 33.82
CA VAL A 1182 16.33 -52.89 33.11
C VAL A 1182 17.23 -53.09 31.90
N GLU A 1183 16.65 -52.92 30.72
CA GLU A 1183 17.37 -52.92 29.44
C GLU A 1183 17.70 -51.48 29.03
N HIS A 1184 18.95 -51.21 28.68
CA HIS A 1184 19.38 -49.93 28.11
C HIS A 1184 20.04 -50.19 26.76
N GLY A 1185 19.50 -49.63 25.68
CA GLY A 1185 20.04 -49.79 24.33
C GLY A 1185 20.12 -51.24 23.84
N GLY A 1186 19.14 -52.08 24.18
CA GLY A 1186 19.08 -53.50 23.75
C GLY A 1186 20.01 -54.45 24.52
N THR A 1187 20.61 -54.01 25.62
CA THR A 1187 21.44 -54.87 26.49
C THR A 1187 20.89 -54.87 27.92
N VAL A 1188 20.72 -56.05 28.53
CA VAL A 1188 20.30 -56.20 29.93
C VAL A 1188 21.43 -55.73 30.85
N THR A 1189 21.17 -54.69 31.67
CA THR A 1189 22.22 -54.04 32.47
C THR A 1189 22.05 -54.15 33.99
N ALA A 1190 20.85 -54.40 34.53
CA ALA A 1190 20.65 -54.65 35.97
C ALA A 1190 19.29 -55.31 36.32
N GLU A 1191 19.25 -56.09 37.40
CA GLU A 1191 18.00 -56.47 38.09
C GLU A 1191 17.70 -55.49 39.23
N THR A 1192 16.54 -54.83 39.20
CA THR A 1192 16.05 -53.95 40.28
C THR A 1192 14.67 -54.39 40.74
N THR A 1193 14.14 -53.86 41.85
CA THR A 1193 12.77 -54.15 42.31
C THR A 1193 11.84 -52.97 42.07
N ALA A 1194 10.76 -53.17 41.31
CA ALA A 1194 9.74 -52.15 41.01
C ALA A 1194 8.41 -52.43 41.71
N PHE A 1195 7.62 -51.38 41.94
CA PHE A 1195 6.26 -51.49 42.46
C PHE A 1195 5.25 -51.63 41.29
N PRO A 1196 4.44 -52.70 41.24
CA PRO A 1196 3.41 -52.86 40.21
C PRO A 1196 2.23 -51.93 40.49
N MET A 1197 1.81 -51.16 39.50
CA MET A 1197 0.60 -50.34 39.56
C MET A 1197 0.08 -50.06 38.15
N PRO A 1198 -1.22 -49.72 37.98
CA PRO A 1198 -1.75 -49.31 36.68
C PRO A 1198 -1.01 -48.05 36.22
N LEU A 1199 -0.26 -48.13 35.12
CA LEU A 1199 0.44 -46.98 34.56
C LEU A 1199 -0.35 -46.39 33.39
N PRO A 1200 -0.45 -45.06 33.27
CA PRO A 1200 -1.08 -44.44 32.10
C PRO A 1200 -0.27 -44.76 30.83
N LYS A 1201 -0.91 -45.46 29.87
CA LYS A 1201 -0.31 -45.76 28.55
C LYS A 1201 -0.36 -44.60 27.57
N VAL A 1202 -1.04 -43.52 27.95
CA VAL A 1202 -1.34 -42.35 27.11
C VAL A 1202 -0.22 -41.30 27.12
N GLU A 1203 0.66 -41.32 28.12
CA GLU A 1203 1.79 -40.40 28.23
C GLU A 1203 3.10 -41.11 27.88
N HIS A 1204 3.94 -40.48 27.07
CA HIS A 1204 5.31 -40.91 26.86
C HIS A 1204 6.20 -40.41 28.00
N GLY A 1205 7.24 -41.17 28.37
CA GLY A 1205 8.20 -40.77 29.39
C GLY A 1205 8.54 -41.88 30.38
N THR A 1206 9.32 -41.52 31.40
CA THR A 1206 9.73 -42.46 32.45
C THR A 1206 8.87 -42.23 33.70
N TRP A 1207 8.11 -43.25 34.08
CA TRP A 1207 7.29 -43.26 35.29
C TRP A 1207 8.08 -43.78 36.51
N SER A 1208 7.87 -43.14 37.66
CA SER A 1208 8.42 -43.57 38.95
C SER A 1208 7.47 -43.19 40.08
N TRP A 1209 7.61 -43.80 41.26
CA TRP A 1209 6.80 -43.47 42.43
C TRP A 1209 7.67 -42.79 43.49
N VAL A 1210 7.15 -41.74 44.13
CA VAL A 1210 7.82 -41.05 45.25
C VAL A 1210 6.91 -40.98 46.48
N PRO A 1211 7.43 -41.14 47.71
CA PRO A 1211 6.59 -41.12 48.92
C PRO A 1211 5.91 -39.78 49.21
N ALA A 1212 6.57 -38.67 48.87
CA ALA A 1212 6.09 -37.32 49.09
C ALA A 1212 6.71 -36.37 48.04
N ILE A 1213 6.07 -35.21 47.83
CA ILE A 1213 6.45 -34.20 46.81
C ILE A 1213 7.88 -33.67 46.99
N ASN A 1214 8.39 -33.68 48.22
CA ASN A 1214 9.74 -33.24 48.58
C ASN A 1214 10.80 -34.36 48.62
N ASP A 1215 10.43 -35.64 48.46
CA ASP A 1215 11.36 -36.80 48.44
C ASP A 1215 11.59 -37.32 47.01
N ARG A 1216 11.94 -36.40 46.10
CA ARG A 1216 12.17 -36.71 44.66
C ARG A 1216 13.52 -37.36 44.36
N ALA A 1217 14.43 -37.37 45.33
CA ALA A 1217 15.79 -37.89 45.19
C ALA A 1217 15.85 -39.43 45.23
N ASN A 1218 14.83 -40.08 45.81
CA ASN A 1218 14.78 -41.53 46.00
C ASN A 1218 13.56 -42.16 45.30
N PRO A 1219 13.44 -42.05 43.96
CA PRO A 1219 12.30 -42.62 43.25
C PRO A 1219 12.31 -44.14 43.33
N VAL A 1220 11.13 -44.71 43.55
CA VAL A 1220 10.89 -46.14 43.45
C VAL A 1220 10.49 -46.46 42.01
N PRO A 1221 11.21 -47.35 41.31
CA PRO A 1221 10.80 -47.80 39.98
C PRO A 1221 9.38 -48.38 40.02
N VAL A 1222 8.59 -48.08 38.99
CA VAL A 1222 7.24 -48.64 38.83
C VAL A 1222 7.16 -49.45 37.54
N ARG A 1223 6.22 -50.39 37.50
CA ARG A 1223 5.91 -51.17 36.30
C ARG A 1223 4.40 -51.33 36.16
N ASP A 1224 3.95 -51.53 34.93
CA ASP A 1224 2.54 -51.81 34.64
C ASP A 1224 2.11 -53.11 35.34
N ASP A 1225 0.89 -53.14 35.86
CA ASP A 1225 0.37 -54.33 36.52
C ASP A 1225 -0.19 -55.32 35.50
N ASP A 1226 0.08 -56.61 35.70
CA ASP A 1226 -0.38 -57.70 34.83
C ASP A 1226 -1.79 -58.20 35.19
N GLY A 1227 -2.51 -57.45 36.04
CA GLY A 1227 -3.87 -57.76 36.51
C GLY A 1227 -3.97 -59.06 37.32
N THR A 1228 -2.85 -59.71 37.63
CA THR A 1228 -2.83 -61.02 38.29
C THR A 1228 -2.65 -60.83 39.79
N ALA A 1229 -3.68 -61.15 40.58
CA ALA A 1229 -3.61 -61.07 42.03
C ALA A 1229 -2.66 -62.15 42.59
N ARG A 1230 -1.59 -61.72 43.28
CA ARG A 1230 -0.58 -62.60 43.88
C ARG A 1230 -0.36 -62.20 45.34
N LEU A 1231 -1.22 -62.68 46.22
CA LEU A 1231 -1.14 -62.47 47.67
C LEU A 1231 -0.57 -63.74 48.31
N THR A 1232 0.76 -63.83 48.40
CA THR A 1232 1.45 -64.99 48.99
C THR A 1232 2.17 -64.60 50.28
N PRO A 1233 2.26 -65.49 51.29
CA PRO A 1233 3.03 -65.22 52.52
C PRO A 1233 4.51 -64.90 52.28
N GLU A 1234 5.06 -65.38 51.16
CA GLU A 1234 6.46 -65.22 50.74
C GLU A 1234 6.78 -63.85 50.11
N ALA A 1235 5.76 -63.03 49.81
CA ALA A 1235 5.91 -61.71 49.21
C ALA A 1235 5.03 -60.68 49.95
N PRO A 1236 5.56 -59.97 50.97
CA PRO A 1236 4.77 -59.03 51.76
C PRO A 1236 4.18 -57.93 50.88
N VAL A 1237 2.89 -57.72 51.04
CA VAL A 1237 2.12 -56.72 50.31
C VAL A 1237 2.23 -55.39 51.06
N HIS A 1238 2.56 -54.33 50.34
CA HIS A 1238 2.69 -52.99 50.90
C HIS A 1238 1.52 -52.13 50.43
N LEU A 1239 0.89 -51.42 51.37
CA LEU A 1239 0.03 -50.30 51.06
C LEU A 1239 0.90 -49.06 50.85
N ARG A 1240 0.76 -48.40 49.70
CA ARG A 1240 1.48 -47.18 49.37
C ARG A 1240 0.50 -46.08 48.99
N THR A 1241 0.63 -44.95 49.65
CA THR A 1241 0.04 -43.67 49.26
C THR A 1241 1.20 -42.73 48.99
N GLY A 1242 1.18 -42.04 47.85
CA GLY A 1242 2.26 -41.14 47.46
C GLY A 1242 1.99 -40.54 46.09
N LEU A 1243 3.05 -40.18 45.37
CA LEU A 1243 2.93 -39.50 44.09
C LEU A 1243 3.52 -40.36 42.97
N LEU A 1244 2.80 -40.41 41.86
CA LEU A 1244 3.31 -40.93 40.60
C LEU A 1244 4.04 -39.78 39.86
N ARG A 1245 5.32 -39.95 39.57
CA ARG A 1245 6.19 -38.97 38.92
C ARG A 1245 6.44 -39.34 37.46
N LEU A 1246 6.21 -38.38 36.56
CA LEU A 1246 6.51 -38.46 35.13
C LEU A 1246 7.73 -37.59 34.78
N ARG A 1247 8.75 -38.17 34.14
CA ARG A 1247 9.91 -37.44 33.56
C ARG A 1247 9.97 -37.59 32.05
N GLN A 1248 10.50 -36.59 31.36
CA GLN A 1248 10.68 -36.56 29.90
C GLN A 1248 9.38 -36.70 29.09
N GLY A 1249 8.22 -36.43 29.70
CA GLY A 1249 6.91 -36.50 29.01
C GLY A 1249 6.51 -35.22 28.28
N PHE A 1250 7.15 -34.10 28.60
CA PHE A 1250 6.87 -32.79 28.01
C PHE A 1250 7.69 -32.48 26.76
N GLY A 1251 8.68 -33.33 26.42
CA GLY A 1251 9.53 -33.16 25.24
C GLY A 1251 8.89 -33.69 23.95
N PRO A 1252 9.42 -33.29 22.77
CA PRO A 1252 8.94 -33.77 21.48
C PRO A 1252 9.15 -35.29 21.34
N THR A 1253 8.15 -36.01 20.82
CA THR A 1253 8.29 -37.43 20.50
C THR A 1253 9.26 -37.57 19.32
N ARG A 1254 10.51 -37.98 19.58
CA ARG A 1254 11.37 -38.50 18.50
C ARG A 1254 10.66 -39.72 17.92
N ARG A 1255 10.07 -39.59 16.72
CA ARG A 1255 9.76 -40.75 15.89
C ARG A 1255 11.08 -41.45 15.60
N THR A 1256 11.39 -42.51 16.35
CA THR A 1256 12.35 -43.49 15.89
C THR A 1256 11.82 -44.00 14.56
N SER A 1257 12.61 -43.79 13.51
CA SER A 1257 12.41 -44.44 12.23
C SER A 1257 12.68 -45.93 12.41
N ASP A 1258 11.71 -46.66 12.97
CA ASP A 1258 11.69 -48.11 12.87
C ASP A 1258 11.35 -48.44 11.41
N THR A 1259 12.41 -48.61 10.63
CA THR A 1259 12.39 -49.28 9.34
C THR A 1259 12.19 -50.76 9.61
N ASN A 1260 10.94 -51.18 9.78
CA ASN A 1260 10.37 -52.46 9.35
C ASN A 1260 8.98 -52.60 9.94
N ASP A 1261 7.97 -52.33 9.11
CA ASP A 1261 6.80 -53.19 8.95
C ASP A 1261 6.00 -52.64 7.76
N GLN A 1262 6.45 -53.00 6.56
CA GLN A 1262 5.53 -53.16 5.44
C GLN A 1262 4.81 -54.50 5.65
N GLU A 1263 3.63 -54.47 6.26
CA GLU A 1263 2.59 -55.44 5.92
C GLU A 1263 1.33 -54.70 5.45
N GLY A 1264 0.81 -55.20 4.32
CA GLY A 1264 -0.09 -54.48 3.45
C GLY A 1264 -1.53 -54.35 3.93
N GLY A 1265 -2.20 -53.33 3.40
CA GLY A 1265 -3.64 -53.16 3.48
C GLY A 1265 -4.10 -52.05 2.55
N ARG A 1266 -4.48 -52.42 1.33
CA ARG A 1266 -5.23 -51.56 0.40
C ARG A 1266 -6.60 -51.23 1.00
N SER A 1267 -6.93 -49.95 1.13
CA SER A 1267 -8.20 -49.32 0.68
C SER A 1267 -8.13 -47.81 0.87
#